data_AF-A0A928B232-F1
#
_entry.id   AF-A0A928B232-F1
#
_cell.length_a   1.000
_cell.length_b   1.000
_cell.length_c   1.000
_cell.angle_alpha   90.00
_cell.angle_beta   90.00
_cell.angle_gamma   90.00
#
_symmetry.space_group_name_H-M   'P 1'
#
loop_
_entity.id
_entity.type
_entity.pdbx_description
1 polymer ?
#
loop_
_entity_poly.entity_id
_entity_poly.type
_entity_poly.pdbx_seq_one_letter_code
_entity_poly.pdbx_strand_id
1 'polypeptide(L)'
;MKKFLLIAVAAFGMLMTACSKDEVAQPVAEKSTVTFTVAAPELATRAEHGDGTLAKYLTYAVYNRADGAKLFDGTATMDAELKATVEIPFVNGMTYDVLFWAESENSPYSVNWTAKTVGYNPAVTLVSNSKDYDAFYAYVNDIPEITGPVTKTVELKRPFAQLNIITNDASEAAQSGVVVKNVAVVVKKGYTAFDFVAGNGINQGAVTFDTAAAQTTTALLAVNYLFTGGEKSLVDVEFTYTDVNGKVDAAGEVMEFASVPVQRNYRTNIVGSLLTSDGKFSIETKPGFETTEHNVDVVTVASAQDLADAFDALNDDDDTNDPDQIILTGDIDLNDLLGTRAETIKNGLTIAKNKKVTLDLGGFTLSFDSEQQGASMIVNNGDLTISNGNVAFLYKGQPDTNYGKGNYTISNSGKLTINGATVSVDVVGYENDKFPHALYAVQTNGEVVINDGSKIVNDHNIALRIFANVSPAHLTINGGELKGLRAIWLQLPSADATKAPEVNVNINGGKIIGTAVDGTKDSENILALYSYSYGNSMQNVEINITGGEFTGDIALTGGANKTAIETLNITGGTFNGLWGDVYSYGEDALAAEAITIKGGEFSTLYPMVYLDSAEEVLTLAEDIALEEALTFNGEGTLDLNGKTLSAVSTQTGTNYNMIDVRGTLTVANGTITTKHEGQNMGWNNSTNVFNVTAGGVLNLESVVAKNLGGSDMAFVAHLNNWGEVTLNVNNSTLESPYVAVRVFNSGYDMNNVTIKNSTLKAKNCVWVHNYTAADFGTQDKADAQKALLNFDILNGTNTFEYTAAAVRLGMTNSTYLIDNAVGLKYVAEQVNSGASYYKGSTIKLIADIDLNNEEWTPIGSFAQEHGFMGNFDGNGKVIKNLKISNISLDADNYAYAGLFGLTEGVDANNENYIKNLVIENVNISTEGHIAAAAIAYPYYTNIENVLVKGNVTIKGGNYTSGVLAYTRRCVNAKDIAIAANEGSSIEGDQTIGGVISDIQMNGGLKANYSNFAASGLTIKGNKCVGGISGIISQQALNGATVKNVTIVCDDARRGIISGADGGNYTITNPSYENVTGADTLVGAEY
;
A
#
# COMPACT_ATOMS: atom_id res chain seq x y z
N MET A 1 -73.01 11.31 -44.13
CA MET A 1 -74.45 11.52 -44.41
C MET A 1 -75.12 11.97 -43.12
N LYS A 2 -76.00 12.98 -43.21
CA LYS A 2 -76.65 13.75 -42.13
C LYS A 2 -77.41 12.92 -41.07
N LYS A 3 -77.49 13.41 -39.82
CA LYS A 3 -78.72 13.99 -39.22
C LYS A 3 -78.52 14.59 -37.81
N PHE A 4 -79.04 15.81 -37.63
CA PHE A 4 -79.32 16.53 -36.39
C PHE A 4 -80.55 15.93 -35.65
N LEU A 5 -80.61 16.03 -34.31
CA LEU A 5 -81.83 16.37 -33.56
C LEU A 5 -81.54 16.85 -32.11
N LEU A 6 -82.40 17.76 -31.62
CA LEU A 6 -82.41 18.52 -30.36
C LEU A 6 -83.36 17.91 -29.29
N ILE A 7 -83.41 18.53 -28.09
CA ILE A 7 -84.46 18.54 -27.00
C ILE A 7 -84.13 17.57 -25.81
N ALA A 8 -84.21 17.90 -24.50
CA ALA A 8 -85.02 18.85 -23.73
C ALA A 8 -84.40 19.32 -22.38
N VAL A 9 -84.87 20.48 -21.91
CA VAL A 9 -84.73 21.05 -20.56
C VAL A 9 -85.80 20.48 -19.62
N ALA A 10 -85.49 20.27 -18.34
CA ALA A 10 -86.48 20.19 -17.27
C ALA A 10 -85.98 20.89 -15.99
N ALA A 11 -86.67 21.97 -15.63
CA ALA A 11 -86.56 22.66 -14.35
C ALA A 11 -87.47 21.97 -13.32
N PHE A 12 -87.06 21.95 -12.04
CA PHE A 12 -87.97 21.75 -10.92
C PHE A 12 -87.70 22.80 -9.85
N GLY A 13 -88.74 23.58 -9.57
CA GLY A 13 -88.71 24.75 -8.69
C GLY A 13 -89.04 24.45 -7.23
N MET A 14 -88.93 25.53 -6.45
CA MET A 14 -89.20 25.69 -5.03
C MET A 14 -90.58 25.19 -4.57
N LEU A 15 -90.62 24.74 -3.31
CA LEU A 15 -91.73 24.97 -2.39
C LEU A 15 -91.16 25.27 -0.99
N MET A 16 -91.43 26.48 -0.50
CA MET A 16 -91.19 26.90 0.88
C MET A 16 -92.35 26.45 1.79
N THR A 17 -92.06 26.08 3.04
CA THR A 17 -92.96 26.36 4.17
C THR A 17 -92.16 26.87 5.36
N ALA A 18 -92.80 27.79 6.09
CA ALA A 18 -92.20 28.80 6.95
C ALA A 18 -91.94 28.36 8.39
N CYS A 19 -90.97 29.01 9.04
CA CYS A 19 -91.15 29.67 10.34
C CYS A 19 -90.13 30.80 10.48
N SER A 20 -90.64 31.99 10.80
CA SER A 20 -89.90 33.23 11.02
C SER A 20 -89.35 33.30 12.45
N LYS A 21 -88.13 33.83 12.62
CA LYS A 21 -87.85 34.95 13.52
C LYS A 21 -86.42 35.52 13.36
N ASP A 22 -86.44 36.81 13.06
CA ASP A 22 -85.43 37.87 13.01
C ASP A 22 -84.02 37.70 13.62
N GLU A 23 -83.06 38.11 12.77
CA GLU A 23 -81.90 38.97 13.02
C GLU A 23 -81.04 38.79 14.27
N VAL A 24 -79.81 38.34 14.06
CA VAL A 24 -78.63 39.24 14.16
C VAL A 24 -77.71 38.93 12.96
N ALA A 25 -77.48 39.93 12.12
CA ALA A 25 -76.47 39.89 11.06
C ALA A 25 -75.08 39.75 11.69
N GLN A 26 -74.53 38.53 11.64
CA GLN A 26 -73.08 38.35 11.67
C GLN A 26 -72.59 38.44 10.22
N PRO A 27 -71.39 39.00 9.96
CA PRO A 27 -70.89 39.09 8.60
C PRO A 27 -70.84 37.67 8.04
N VAL A 28 -71.73 37.36 7.09
CA VAL A 28 -71.63 36.13 6.32
C VAL A 28 -70.35 36.28 5.55
N ALA A 29 -69.32 35.55 5.98
CA ALA A 29 -68.03 35.60 5.30
C ALA A 29 -68.28 35.23 3.82
N GLU A 30 -68.01 36.16 2.91
CA GLU A 30 -68.23 35.95 1.48
C GLU A 30 -67.45 34.70 1.06
N LYS A 31 -68.11 33.80 0.32
CA LYS A 31 -67.47 32.58 -0.19
C LYS A 31 -67.32 32.68 -1.70
N SER A 32 -66.15 32.32 -2.20
CA SER A 32 -65.90 32.14 -3.64
C SER A 32 -65.59 30.68 -3.93
N THR A 33 -66.14 30.16 -5.03
CA THR A 33 -65.86 28.80 -5.48
C THR A 33 -64.50 28.73 -6.16
N VAL A 34 -63.69 27.76 -5.74
CA VAL A 34 -62.48 27.36 -6.46
C VAL A 34 -62.75 26.03 -7.14
N THR A 35 -62.51 25.99 -8.45
CA THR A 35 -62.70 24.81 -9.29
C THR A 35 -61.33 24.16 -9.53
N PHE A 36 -61.17 22.92 -9.07
CA PHE A 36 -59.99 22.11 -9.33
C PHE A 36 -60.25 21.18 -10.51
N THR A 37 -59.40 21.26 -11.54
CA THR A 37 -59.33 20.25 -12.60
C THR A 37 -58.21 19.29 -12.25
N VAL A 38 -58.57 18.14 -11.69
CA VAL A 38 -57.64 17.13 -11.19
C VAL A 38 -57.42 16.08 -12.27
N ALA A 39 -56.18 15.72 -12.57
CA ALA A 39 -55.84 14.72 -13.57
C ALA A 39 -54.71 13.80 -13.06
N ALA A 40 -54.83 12.50 -13.30
CA ALA A 40 -53.68 11.60 -13.25
C ALA A 40 -52.74 11.90 -14.44
N PRO A 41 -51.44 11.54 -14.37
CA PRO A 41 -50.52 11.73 -15.49
C PRO A 41 -50.97 10.90 -16.70
N GLU A 42 -50.49 11.25 -17.90
CA GLU A 42 -50.77 10.47 -19.11
C GLU A 42 -50.00 9.15 -19.04
N LEU A 43 -50.71 8.02 -19.17
CA LEU A 43 -50.16 6.67 -18.95
C LEU A 43 -50.34 5.79 -20.19
N ALA A 44 -49.42 4.85 -20.41
CA ALA A 44 -49.46 3.95 -21.56
C ALA A 44 -50.73 3.08 -21.59
N THR A 45 -51.45 3.10 -22.71
CA THR A 45 -52.78 2.45 -22.87
C THR A 45 -52.75 0.93 -23.03
N ARG A 46 -51.58 0.28 -23.02
CA ARG A 46 -51.42 -1.18 -23.21
C ARG A 46 -50.70 -1.91 -22.06
N ALA A 47 -50.38 -1.23 -20.96
CA ALA A 47 -49.72 -1.87 -19.82
C ALA A 47 -50.68 -2.86 -19.14
N GLU A 48 -50.25 -4.11 -18.91
CA GLU A 48 -51.08 -5.07 -18.16
C GLU A 48 -51.16 -4.71 -16.67
N HIS A 49 -50.11 -4.07 -16.13
CA HIS A 49 -50.03 -3.55 -14.76
C HIS A 49 -49.46 -2.14 -14.76
N GLY A 50 -50.06 -1.24 -13.96
CA GLY A 50 -49.56 0.12 -13.81
C GLY A 50 -50.13 1.10 -14.83
N ASP A 51 -51.29 0.81 -15.44
CA ASP A 51 -51.99 1.70 -16.38
C ASP A 51 -52.86 2.76 -15.67
N GLY A 52 -53.04 2.64 -14.34
CA GLY A 52 -53.82 3.57 -13.52
C GLY A 52 -55.33 3.56 -13.77
N THR A 53 -55.85 2.75 -14.70
CA THR A 53 -57.23 2.83 -15.19
C THR A 53 -58.29 2.51 -14.13
N LEU A 54 -57.90 1.79 -13.08
CA LEU A 54 -58.78 1.44 -11.96
C LEU A 54 -58.88 2.54 -10.90
N ALA A 55 -57.98 3.54 -10.89
CA ALA A 55 -57.91 4.58 -9.85
C ALA A 55 -59.00 5.67 -10.01
N LYS A 56 -60.28 5.26 -9.94
CA LYS A 56 -61.43 6.11 -10.26
C LYS A 56 -62.06 6.80 -9.05
N TYR A 57 -61.75 6.37 -7.83
CA TYR A 57 -62.29 6.96 -6.61
C TYR A 57 -61.38 8.07 -6.10
N LEU A 58 -61.80 9.32 -6.27
CA LEU A 58 -61.06 10.50 -5.79
C LEU A 58 -61.63 10.94 -4.43
N THR A 59 -60.78 11.01 -3.43
CA THR A 59 -61.08 11.59 -2.12
C THR A 59 -60.21 12.82 -1.90
N TYR A 60 -60.69 13.79 -1.13
CA TYR A 60 -59.91 14.97 -0.80
C TYR A 60 -60.20 15.50 0.59
N ALA A 61 -59.23 16.21 1.17
CA ALA A 61 -59.39 16.94 2.42
C ALA A 61 -58.84 18.36 2.32
N VAL A 62 -59.55 19.27 2.97
CA VAL A 62 -59.28 20.71 2.98
C VAL A 62 -58.77 21.12 4.36
N TYR A 63 -57.69 21.88 4.39
CA TYR A 63 -57.05 22.38 5.60
C TYR A 63 -56.95 23.90 5.56
N ASN A 64 -57.07 24.54 6.71
CA ASN A 64 -56.67 25.93 6.87
C ASN A 64 -55.13 25.98 6.88
N ARG A 65 -54.52 26.77 5.99
CA ARG A 65 -53.05 26.84 5.90
C ARG A 65 -52.43 27.51 7.13
N ALA A 66 -53.15 28.43 7.78
CA ALA A 66 -52.61 29.23 8.89
C ALA A 66 -52.33 28.40 10.16
N ASP A 67 -53.18 27.42 10.46
CA ASP A 67 -53.09 26.58 11.67
C ASP A 67 -52.96 25.08 11.35
N GLY A 68 -53.06 24.69 10.08
CA GLY A 68 -53.01 23.31 9.62
C GLY A 68 -54.25 22.48 9.95
N ALA A 69 -55.31 23.09 10.52
CA ALA A 69 -56.49 22.37 10.96
C ALA A 69 -57.29 21.83 9.75
N LYS A 70 -57.65 20.54 9.81
CA LYS A 70 -58.57 19.94 8.85
C LYS A 70 -59.95 20.57 9.02
N LEU A 71 -60.52 21.07 7.93
CA LEU A 71 -61.83 21.71 7.92
C LEU A 71 -62.92 20.70 7.56
N PHE A 72 -62.75 20.00 6.44
CA PHE A 72 -63.66 18.94 5.97
C PHE A 72 -62.96 18.09 4.91
N ASP A 73 -63.62 16.99 4.52
CA ASP A 73 -63.23 16.11 3.43
C ASP A 73 -64.43 15.84 2.52
N GLY A 74 -64.16 15.33 1.33
CA GLY A 74 -65.17 15.03 0.33
C GLY A 74 -64.67 14.01 -0.69
N THR A 75 -65.56 13.66 -1.62
CA THR A 75 -65.33 12.64 -2.64
C THR A 75 -65.72 13.15 -4.03
N ALA A 76 -65.11 12.59 -5.05
CA ALA A 76 -65.41 12.79 -6.46
C ALA A 76 -65.07 11.50 -7.24
N THR A 77 -65.45 11.46 -8.51
CA THR A 77 -65.18 10.32 -9.40
C THR A 77 -64.35 10.79 -10.57
N MET A 78 -63.29 10.06 -10.90
CA MET A 78 -62.49 10.29 -12.09
C MET A 78 -63.19 9.68 -13.31
N ASP A 79 -63.18 10.38 -14.43
CA ASP A 79 -63.73 9.90 -15.69
C ASP A 79 -62.84 8.84 -16.36
N ALA A 80 -63.20 8.42 -17.58
CA ALA A 80 -62.46 7.41 -18.33
C ALA A 80 -61.05 7.88 -18.76
N GLU A 81 -60.78 9.18 -18.76
CA GLU A 81 -59.47 9.78 -19.03
C GLU A 81 -58.70 10.07 -17.73
N LEU A 82 -59.17 9.55 -16.58
CA LEU A 82 -58.63 9.78 -15.24
C LEU A 82 -58.56 11.28 -14.89
N LYS A 83 -59.65 11.99 -15.17
CA LYS A 83 -59.84 13.41 -14.81
C LYS A 83 -61.09 13.62 -13.96
N ALA A 84 -61.05 14.58 -13.05
CA ALA A 84 -62.20 15.00 -12.25
C ALA A 84 -62.24 16.53 -12.11
N THR A 85 -63.46 17.07 -11.97
CA THR A 85 -63.67 18.47 -11.58
C THR A 85 -64.22 18.52 -10.16
N VAL A 86 -63.53 19.21 -9.26
CA VAL A 86 -63.92 19.38 -7.85
C VAL A 86 -64.16 20.86 -7.56
N GLU A 87 -65.37 21.22 -7.18
CA GLU A 87 -65.74 22.61 -6.86
C GLU A 87 -65.88 22.79 -5.36
N ILE A 88 -65.03 23.65 -4.78
CA ILE A 88 -64.96 23.86 -3.34
C ILE A 88 -65.24 25.33 -3.00
N PRO A 89 -66.27 25.66 -2.20
CA PRO A 89 -66.51 27.02 -1.75
C PRO A 89 -65.58 27.38 -0.57
N PHE A 90 -64.71 28.36 -0.79
CA PHE A 90 -63.77 28.86 0.21
C PHE A 90 -64.19 30.24 0.75
N VAL A 91 -63.87 30.53 2.00
CA VAL A 91 -64.11 31.86 2.59
C VAL A 91 -63.08 32.85 2.04
N ASN A 92 -63.54 34.01 1.58
CA ASN A 92 -62.69 35.08 1.07
C ASN A 92 -61.72 35.59 2.16
N GLY A 93 -60.49 35.91 1.78
CA GLY A 93 -59.44 36.41 2.68
C GLY A 93 -58.68 35.33 3.46
N MET A 94 -58.99 34.05 3.27
CA MET A 94 -58.32 32.92 3.92
C MET A 94 -57.41 32.16 2.93
N THR A 95 -56.47 31.37 3.46
CA THR A 95 -55.57 30.49 2.68
C THR A 95 -55.78 29.03 3.07
N TYR A 96 -55.71 28.14 2.08
CA TYR A 96 -56.11 26.74 2.23
C TYR A 96 -55.12 25.79 1.58
N ASP A 97 -54.94 24.61 2.17
CA ASP A 97 -54.27 23.48 1.52
C ASP A 97 -55.30 22.41 1.18
N VAL A 98 -55.13 21.75 0.04
CA VAL A 98 -56.02 20.65 -0.39
C VAL A 98 -55.18 19.43 -0.73
N LEU A 99 -55.56 18.29 -0.16
CA LEU A 99 -54.93 17.01 -0.43
C LEU A 99 -55.89 16.15 -1.23
N PHE A 100 -55.44 15.63 -2.36
CA PHE A 100 -56.18 14.72 -3.22
C PHE A 100 -55.57 13.31 -3.16
N TRP A 101 -56.41 12.29 -3.11
CA TRP A 101 -56.04 10.87 -3.17
C TRP A 101 -56.99 10.13 -4.10
N ALA A 102 -56.47 9.59 -5.20
CA ALA A 102 -57.21 8.80 -6.17
C ALA A 102 -56.77 7.34 -6.09
N GLU A 103 -57.72 6.42 -5.97
CA GLU A 103 -57.44 4.99 -5.80
C GLU A 103 -58.51 4.11 -6.45
N SER A 104 -58.25 2.81 -6.50
CA SER A 104 -59.22 1.82 -6.96
C SER A 104 -60.29 1.55 -5.90
N GLU A 105 -61.44 1.00 -6.31
CA GLU A 105 -62.52 0.63 -5.38
C GLU A 105 -62.09 -0.45 -4.37
N ASN A 106 -61.14 -1.33 -4.75
CA ASN A 106 -60.62 -2.40 -3.91
C ASN A 106 -59.18 -2.11 -3.42
N SER A 107 -58.81 -0.83 -3.28
CA SER A 107 -57.45 -0.47 -2.92
C SER A 107 -57.06 -1.05 -1.55
N PRO A 108 -55.77 -1.37 -1.33
CA PRO A 108 -55.28 -1.82 -0.04
C PRO A 108 -54.90 -0.66 0.89
N TYR A 109 -55.29 0.57 0.57
CA TYR A 109 -54.77 1.75 1.26
C TYR A 109 -55.78 2.32 2.26
N SER A 110 -55.26 2.97 3.30
CA SER A 110 -56.07 3.68 4.29
C SER A 110 -55.48 5.06 4.53
N VAL A 111 -56.23 6.10 4.16
CA VAL A 111 -55.83 7.50 4.36
C VAL A 111 -56.13 7.97 5.77
N ASN A 112 -55.14 8.59 6.42
CA ASN A 112 -55.29 9.31 7.67
C ASN A 112 -55.23 10.83 7.42
N TRP A 113 -56.40 11.45 7.29
CA TRP A 113 -56.52 12.88 7.04
C TRP A 113 -55.98 13.76 8.18
N THR A 114 -55.94 13.27 9.42
CA THR A 114 -55.39 14.05 10.54
C THR A 114 -53.87 14.07 10.50
N ALA A 115 -53.24 12.93 10.21
CA ALA A 115 -51.79 12.82 10.10
C ALA A 115 -51.25 13.26 8.72
N LYS A 116 -52.14 13.44 7.73
CA LYS A 116 -51.79 13.67 6.31
C LYS A 116 -50.88 12.56 5.77
N THR A 117 -51.22 11.31 6.09
CA THR A 117 -50.49 10.12 5.65
C THR A 117 -51.43 9.08 5.03
N VAL A 118 -50.87 8.13 4.28
CA VAL A 118 -51.56 6.92 3.83
C VAL A 118 -50.69 5.71 4.16
N GLY A 119 -51.31 4.63 4.61
CA GLY A 119 -50.62 3.36 4.87
C GLY A 119 -51.39 2.18 4.28
N TYR A 120 -50.77 1.01 4.32
CA TYR A 120 -51.46 -0.24 3.99
C TYR A 120 -52.52 -0.53 5.04
N ASN A 121 -53.73 -0.89 4.58
CA ASN A 121 -54.86 -1.21 5.44
C ASN A 121 -54.60 -2.57 6.13
N PRO A 122 -54.50 -2.62 7.47
CA PRO A 122 -54.19 -3.86 8.19
C PRO A 122 -55.30 -4.92 8.09
N ALA A 123 -56.49 -4.54 7.61
CA ALA A 123 -57.59 -5.48 7.36
C ALA A 123 -57.54 -6.14 5.97
N VAL A 124 -56.59 -5.75 5.11
CA VAL A 124 -56.44 -6.26 3.74
C VAL A 124 -55.11 -7.01 3.63
N THR A 125 -55.16 -8.25 3.14
CA THR A 125 -53.95 -8.99 2.79
C THR A 125 -53.39 -8.47 1.48
N LEU A 126 -52.17 -7.93 1.51
CA LEU A 126 -51.45 -7.59 0.28
C LEU A 126 -51.02 -8.88 -0.41
N VAL A 127 -51.32 -9.00 -1.70
CA VAL A 127 -50.87 -10.06 -2.61
C VAL A 127 -50.11 -9.46 -3.81
N SER A 128 -49.19 -10.21 -4.42
CA SER A 128 -48.51 -9.80 -5.66
C SER A 128 -49.46 -9.79 -6.87
N ASN A 129 -49.06 -9.14 -7.98
CA ASN A 129 -49.80 -9.13 -9.26
C ASN A 129 -51.20 -8.50 -9.22
N SER A 130 -51.52 -7.69 -8.21
CA SER A 130 -52.81 -7.00 -8.12
C SER A 130 -52.81 -5.68 -8.90
N LYS A 131 -53.86 -5.46 -9.70
CA LYS A 131 -54.10 -4.18 -10.41
C LYS A 131 -54.77 -3.12 -9.54
N ASP A 132 -55.29 -3.51 -8.38
CA ASP A 132 -56.01 -2.60 -7.48
C ASP A 132 -55.08 -1.62 -6.73
N TYR A 133 -53.77 -1.76 -6.87
CA TYR A 133 -52.77 -1.03 -6.07
C TYR A 133 -52.32 0.29 -6.69
N ASP A 134 -52.71 0.58 -7.92
CA ASP A 134 -52.47 1.88 -8.53
C ASP A 134 -53.27 2.96 -7.79
N ALA A 135 -52.55 3.97 -7.32
CA ALA A 135 -53.12 5.14 -6.67
C ALA A 135 -52.26 6.39 -6.92
N PHE A 136 -52.87 7.56 -6.80
CA PHE A 136 -52.26 8.84 -7.10
C PHE A 136 -52.61 9.88 -6.04
N TYR A 137 -51.72 10.83 -5.80
CA TYR A 137 -51.94 11.89 -4.82
C TYR A 137 -51.48 13.26 -5.32
N ALA A 138 -52.02 14.31 -4.73
CA ALA A 138 -51.43 15.65 -4.80
C ALA A 138 -51.65 16.40 -3.50
N TYR A 139 -50.63 17.13 -3.05
CA TYR A 139 -50.76 18.11 -1.97
C TYR A 139 -50.62 19.52 -2.56
N VAL A 140 -51.74 20.25 -2.58
CA VAL A 140 -51.84 21.59 -3.16
C VAL A 140 -51.76 22.61 -2.02
N ASN A 141 -50.61 23.27 -1.88
CA ASN A 141 -50.30 24.20 -0.78
C ASN A 141 -49.99 25.63 -1.23
N ASP A 142 -50.31 25.92 -2.48
CA ASP A 142 -49.99 27.15 -3.21
C ASP A 142 -51.27 27.82 -3.75
N ILE A 143 -52.42 27.53 -3.12
CA ILE A 143 -53.67 28.26 -3.37
C ILE A 143 -53.48 29.69 -2.83
N PRO A 144 -53.60 30.74 -3.66
CA PRO A 144 -53.48 32.13 -3.21
C PRO A 144 -54.66 32.51 -2.30
N GLU A 145 -54.58 33.66 -1.64
CA GLU A 145 -55.69 34.20 -0.87
C GLU A 145 -56.94 34.37 -1.74
N ILE A 146 -58.08 33.86 -1.27
CA ILE A 146 -59.31 33.83 -2.06
C ILE A 146 -59.93 35.23 -2.09
N THR A 147 -59.95 35.86 -3.26
CA THR A 147 -60.54 37.19 -3.50
C THR A 147 -61.65 37.18 -4.57
N GLY A 148 -61.89 36.02 -5.19
CA GLY A 148 -62.89 35.77 -6.22
C GLY A 148 -62.82 34.32 -6.74
N PRO A 149 -63.63 33.92 -7.73
CA PRO A 149 -63.57 32.58 -8.32
C PRO A 149 -62.21 32.28 -8.95
N VAL A 150 -61.65 31.09 -8.72
CA VAL A 150 -60.35 30.65 -9.25
C VAL A 150 -60.47 29.25 -9.84
N THR A 151 -59.83 29.01 -10.98
CA THR A 151 -59.65 27.67 -11.54
C THR A 151 -58.20 27.23 -11.34
N LYS A 152 -57.98 25.99 -10.90
CA LYS A 152 -56.65 25.42 -10.68
C LYS A 152 -56.54 24.02 -11.28
N THR A 153 -55.53 23.79 -12.09
CA THR A 153 -55.18 22.45 -12.58
C THR A 153 -54.29 21.76 -11.55
N VAL A 154 -54.59 20.49 -11.24
CA VAL A 154 -53.84 19.66 -10.29
C VAL A 154 -53.44 18.37 -10.98
N GLU A 155 -52.14 18.15 -11.11
CA GLU A 155 -51.58 16.90 -11.58
C GLU A 155 -51.29 15.98 -10.39
N LEU A 156 -51.89 14.79 -10.39
CA LEU A 156 -51.64 13.77 -9.38
C LEU A 156 -50.34 13.02 -9.70
N LYS A 157 -49.69 12.45 -8.68
CA LYS A 157 -48.45 11.67 -8.81
C LYS A 157 -48.55 10.35 -8.09
N ARG A 158 -47.79 9.34 -8.52
CA ARG A 158 -47.72 8.07 -7.79
C ARG A 158 -46.84 8.22 -6.55
N PRO A 159 -47.25 7.69 -5.39
CA PRO A 159 -46.40 7.62 -4.21
C PRO A 159 -45.46 6.39 -4.20
N PHE A 160 -45.44 5.59 -5.29
CA PHE A 160 -44.81 4.27 -5.31
C PHE A 160 -43.67 4.10 -6.33
N ALA A 161 -42.83 3.10 -6.10
CA ALA A 161 -42.04 2.38 -7.12
C ALA A 161 -42.75 1.07 -7.51
N GLN A 162 -42.46 0.55 -8.70
CA GLN A 162 -42.84 -0.81 -9.09
C GLN A 162 -41.64 -1.75 -8.98
N LEU A 163 -41.84 -2.93 -8.39
CA LEU A 163 -40.86 -3.99 -8.31
C LEU A 163 -41.36 -5.20 -9.10
N ASN A 164 -40.58 -5.62 -10.10
CA ASN A 164 -40.89 -6.73 -10.98
C ASN A 164 -39.87 -7.87 -10.80
N ILE A 165 -40.36 -9.11 -10.78
CA ILE A 165 -39.54 -10.32 -10.76
C ILE A 165 -39.82 -11.08 -12.05
N ILE A 166 -38.78 -11.28 -12.87
CA ILE A 166 -38.86 -11.81 -14.23
C ILE A 166 -37.89 -12.97 -14.35
N THR A 167 -38.32 -14.05 -14.98
CA THR A 167 -37.51 -15.25 -15.15
C THR A 167 -37.29 -15.57 -16.62
N ASN A 168 -36.07 -15.89 -17.02
CA ASN A 168 -35.72 -16.24 -18.41
C ASN A 168 -35.70 -17.76 -18.67
N ASP A 169 -35.80 -18.57 -17.62
CA ASP A 169 -35.65 -20.03 -17.62
C ASP A 169 -37.00 -20.78 -17.46
N ALA A 170 -38.14 -20.10 -17.65
CA ALA A 170 -39.46 -20.70 -17.45
C ALA A 170 -39.69 -21.97 -18.28
N SER A 171 -39.22 -21.98 -19.53
CA SER A 171 -39.33 -23.12 -20.43
C SER A 171 -38.45 -24.30 -19.99
N GLU A 172 -37.27 -24.03 -19.44
CA GLU A 172 -36.31 -25.04 -18.97
C GLU A 172 -36.73 -25.63 -17.62
N ALA A 173 -37.22 -24.79 -16.71
CA ALA A 173 -37.87 -25.21 -15.48
C ALA A 173 -39.05 -26.15 -15.76
N ALA A 174 -39.88 -25.83 -16.77
CA ALA A 174 -41.01 -26.68 -17.17
C ALA A 174 -40.57 -28.06 -17.68
N GLN A 175 -39.46 -28.15 -18.42
CA GLN A 175 -38.87 -29.43 -18.85
C GLN A 175 -38.37 -30.25 -17.65
N SER A 176 -37.88 -29.58 -16.62
CA SER A 176 -37.46 -30.17 -15.34
C SER A 176 -38.63 -30.46 -14.38
N GLY A 177 -39.88 -30.27 -14.83
CA GLY A 177 -41.09 -30.55 -14.05
C GLY A 177 -41.52 -29.44 -13.09
N VAL A 178 -40.89 -28.26 -13.14
CA VAL A 178 -41.22 -27.09 -12.32
C VAL A 178 -42.07 -26.12 -13.14
N VAL A 179 -43.35 -26.00 -12.81
CA VAL A 179 -44.27 -25.03 -13.43
C VAL A 179 -44.84 -24.15 -12.34
N VAL A 180 -44.43 -22.88 -12.29
CA VAL A 180 -44.83 -21.96 -11.22
C VAL A 180 -46.35 -21.75 -11.23
N LYS A 181 -46.99 -21.89 -10.07
CA LYS A 181 -48.43 -21.65 -9.87
C LYS A 181 -48.69 -20.39 -9.07
N ASN A 182 -48.00 -20.23 -7.94
CA ASN A 182 -48.13 -19.05 -7.09
C ASN A 182 -46.77 -18.48 -6.71
N VAL A 183 -46.77 -17.20 -6.37
CA VAL A 183 -45.60 -16.41 -5.95
C VAL A 183 -45.91 -15.60 -4.70
N ALA A 184 -44.90 -15.32 -3.89
CA ALA A 184 -44.97 -14.37 -2.77
C ALA A 184 -43.67 -13.58 -2.64
N VAL A 185 -43.77 -12.34 -2.17
CA VAL A 185 -42.65 -11.40 -2.05
C VAL A 185 -42.64 -10.72 -0.68
N VAL A 186 -41.50 -10.70 0.01
CA VAL A 186 -41.30 -9.90 1.22
C VAL A 186 -40.21 -8.87 0.95
N VAL A 187 -40.55 -7.59 1.16
CA VAL A 187 -39.59 -6.49 1.03
C VAL A 187 -39.16 -6.06 2.42
N LYS A 188 -37.96 -6.46 2.81
CA LYS A 188 -37.28 -5.98 4.02
C LYS A 188 -36.83 -4.54 3.82
N LYS A 189 -36.86 -3.75 4.89
CA LYS A 189 -36.52 -2.32 4.90
C LYS A 189 -37.40 -1.46 3.95
N GLY A 190 -38.58 -1.95 3.58
CA GLY A 190 -39.60 -1.18 2.85
C GLY A 190 -40.26 -0.13 3.75
N TYR A 191 -41.16 0.69 3.19
CA TYR A 191 -41.92 1.69 3.95
C TYR A 191 -43.38 1.25 4.07
N THR A 192 -43.96 1.35 5.27
CA THR A 192 -45.33 0.89 5.53
C THR A 192 -46.38 1.99 5.41
N ALA A 193 -45.95 3.24 5.28
CA ALA A 193 -46.81 4.40 5.05
C ALA A 193 -46.08 5.48 4.24
N PHE A 194 -46.82 6.50 3.82
CA PHE A 194 -46.36 7.63 3.01
C PHE A 194 -46.91 8.94 3.56
N ASP A 195 -46.04 9.94 3.68
CA ASP A 195 -46.39 11.30 4.07
C ASP A 195 -46.65 12.14 2.82
N PHE A 196 -47.87 12.66 2.70
CA PHE A 196 -48.28 13.42 1.53
C PHE A 196 -47.63 14.80 1.43
N VAL A 197 -47.25 15.39 2.58
CA VAL A 197 -46.64 16.73 2.65
C VAL A 197 -45.15 16.64 2.34
N ALA A 198 -44.46 15.70 2.98
CA ALA A 198 -43.04 15.46 2.72
C ALA A 198 -42.81 14.78 1.36
N GLY A 199 -43.84 14.10 0.84
CA GLY A 199 -43.78 13.34 -0.40
C GLY A 199 -42.84 12.14 -0.32
N ASN A 200 -42.72 11.51 0.85
CA ASN A 200 -41.78 10.41 1.12
C ASN A 200 -42.43 9.30 1.96
N GLY A 201 -41.97 8.07 1.75
CA GLY A 201 -42.26 6.93 2.61
C GLY A 201 -41.79 7.14 4.05
N ILE A 202 -42.56 6.65 5.01
CA ILE A 202 -42.32 6.70 6.46
C ILE A 202 -42.56 5.32 7.09
N ASN A 203 -42.09 5.13 8.32
CA ASN A 203 -42.19 3.85 9.07
C ASN A 203 -41.55 2.68 8.32
N GLN A 204 -40.21 2.67 8.28
CA GLN A 204 -39.44 1.61 7.63
C GLN A 204 -39.63 0.27 8.37
N GLY A 205 -39.95 -0.79 7.62
CA GLY A 205 -40.27 -2.12 8.13
C GLY A 205 -40.43 -3.14 7.00
N ALA A 206 -40.76 -4.39 7.34
CA ALA A 206 -41.06 -5.40 6.34
C ALA A 206 -42.44 -5.16 5.72
N VAL A 207 -42.54 -5.24 4.39
CA VAL A 207 -43.80 -5.22 3.64
C VAL A 207 -43.97 -6.59 2.96
N THR A 208 -45.02 -7.31 3.31
CA THR A 208 -45.27 -8.67 2.82
C THR A 208 -46.39 -8.66 1.79
N PHE A 209 -46.09 -9.14 0.58
CA PHE A 209 -47.05 -9.51 -0.46
C PHE A 209 -47.21 -11.03 -0.43
N ASP A 210 -48.34 -11.47 0.11
CA ASP A 210 -48.73 -12.87 0.25
C ASP A 210 -49.00 -13.51 -1.13
N THR A 211 -49.24 -14.81 -1.07
CA THR A 211 -49.32 -15.74 -2.19
C THR A 211 -50.35 -15.31 -3.23
N ALA A 212 -49.90 -15.10 -4.47
CA ALA A 212 -50.71 -14.75 -5.63
C ALA A 212 -50.43 -15.68 -6.82
N ALA A 213 -51.37 -15.82 -7.75
CA ALA A 213 -51.13 -16.56 -8.98
C ALA A 213 -50.00 -15.91 -9.81
N ALA A 214 -49.10 -16.73 -10.35
CA ALA A 214 -48.01 -16.28 -11.21
C ALA A 214 -48.50 -15.99 -12.64
N GLN A 215 -47.88 -15.04 -13.35
CA GLN A 215 -48.25 -14.68 -14.73
C GLN A 215 -47.45 -15.49 -15.75
N THR A 216 -47.67 -16.81 -15.76
CA THR A 216 -46.83 -17.80 -16.46
C THR A 216 -46.73 -17.64 -17.98
N THR A 217 -47.56 -16.82 -18.62
CA THR A 217 -47.54 -16.60 -20.08
C THR A 217 -46.58 -15.48 -20.53
N THR A 218 -45.92 -14.78 -19.60
CA THR A 218 -45.21 -13.52 -19.89
C THR A 218 -43.78 -13.44 -19.33
N ALA A 219 -43.21 -14.53 -18.81
CA ALA A 219 -41.93 -14.55 -18.05
C ALA A 219 -41.92 -13.70 -16.76
N LEU A 220 -42.91 -12.81 -16.57
CA LEU A 220 -43.14 -12.02 -15.38
C LEU A 220 -43.76 -12.88 -14.27
N LEU A 221 -43.02 -13.07 -13.19
CA LEU A 221 -43.47 -13.86 -12.04
C LEU A 221 -44.28 -13.02 -11.05
N ALA A 222 -43.77 -11.84 -10.67
CA ALA A 222 -44.41 -10.97 -9.69
C ALA A 222 -44.28 -9.47 -10.01
N VAL A 223 -45.33 -8.70 -9.74
CA VAL A 223 -45.38 -7.22 -9.75
C VAL A 223 -45.85 -6.72 -8.39
N ASN A 224 -45.12 -5.78 -7.80
CA ASN A 224 -45.43 -5.21 -6.48
C ASN A 224 -45.26 -3.69 -6.47
N TYR A 225 -46.07 -2.98 -5.66
CA TYR A 225 -46.04 -1.53 -5.52
C TYR A 225 -45.57 -1.12 -4.13
N LEU A 226 -44.47 -0.37 -4.07
CA LEU A 226 -43.77 -0.06 -2.83
C LEU A 226 -43.77 1.44 -2.59
N PHE A 227 -44.15 1.87 -1.38
CA PHE A 227 -43.81 3.22 -0.93
C PHE A 227 -42.29 3.39 -0.90
N THR A 228 -41.79 4.53 -1.37
CA THR A 228 -40.36 4.83 -1.40
C THR A 228 -40.03 6.10 -0.62
N GLY A 229 -38.87 6.11 0.03
CA GLY A 229 -38.32 7.32 0.64
C GLY A 229 -37.50 8.13 -0.37
N GLY A 230 -37.44 9.44 -0.20
CA GLY A 230 -36.53 10.36 -0.89
C GLY A 230 -36.39 10.17 -2.41
N GLU A 231 -35.21 10.51 -2.94
CA GLU A 231 -34.90 10.34 -4.37
C GLU A 231 -34.56 8.90 -4.74
N LYS A 232 -34.06 8.08 -3.81
CA LYS A 232 -33.75 6.64 -4.02
C LYS A 232 -33.65 5.93 -2.66
N SER A 233 -34.14 4.70 -2.58
CA SER A 233 -34.03 3.83 -1.39
C SER A 233 -33.47 2.45 -1.78
N LEU A 234 -32.77 1.79 -0.86
CA LEU A 234 -32.32 0.41 -1.02
C LEU A 234 -33.15 -0.50 -0.10
N VAL A 235 -33.67 -1.60 -0.65
CA VAL A 235 -34.47 -2.60 0.08
C VAL A 235 -33.88 -3.99 -0.14
N ASP A 236 -34.16 -4.94 0.74
CA ASP A 236 -33.82 -6.35 0.48
C ASP A 236 -35.12 -7.10 0.16
N VAL A 237 -35.10 -7.93 -0.87
CA VAL A 237 -36.30 -8.61 -1.40
C VAL A 237 -36.14 -10.11 -1.22
N GLU A 238 -37.12 -10.74 -0.58
CA GLU A 238 -37.28 -12.18 -0.51
C GLU A 238 -38.37 -12.62 -1.50
N PHE A 239 -38.09 -13.63 -2.30
CA PHE A 239 -39.01 -14.20 -3.26
C PHE A 239 -39.19 -15.69 -3.04
N THR A 240 -40.44 -16.16 -3.11
CA THR A 240 -40.80 -17.57 -3.00
C THR A 240 -41.87 -17.93 -4.03
N TYR A 241 -41.92 -19.20 -4.43
CA TYR A 241 -42.94 -19.70 -5.32
C TYR A 241 -43.40 -21.12 -4.97
N THR A 242 -44.60 -21.47 -5.40
CA THR A 242 -45.13 -22.84 -5.38
C THR A 242 -45.45 -23.28 -6.79
N ASP A 243 -45.05 -24.49 -7.18
CA ASP A 243 -45.37 -25.05 -8.48
C ASP A 243 -46.79 -25.67 -8.54
N VAL A 244 -47.20 -26.14 -9.72
CA VAL A 244 -48.51 -26.80 -9.95
C VAL A 244 -48.68 -28.11 -9.19
N ASN A 245 -47.59 -28.75 -8.78
CA ASN A 245 -47.54 -30.03 -8.07
C ASN A 245 -47.45 -29.85 -6.54
N GLY A 246 -47.42 -28.61 -6.05
CA GLY A 246 -47.28 -28.30 -4.62
C GLY A 246 -45.85 -28.38 -4.11
N LYS A 247 -44.85 -28.48 -5.00
CA LYS A 247 -43.44 -28.31 -4.68
C LYS A 247 -43.19 -26.81 -4.45
N VAL A 248 -42.60 -26.48 -3.31
CA VAL A 248 -41.94 -25.19 -3.06
C VAL A 248 -40.60 -25.18 -3.82
N ASP A 249 -39.90 -24.04 -3.88
CA ASP A 249 -38.59 -23.90 -4.52
C ASP A 249 -37.62 -25.09 -4.26
N ALA A 250 -36.57 -25.21 -5.09
CA ALA A 250 -35.75 -26.41 -5.19
C ALA A 250 -35.05 -26.90 -3.90
N ALA A 251 -35.21 -26.25 -2.74
CA ALA A 251 -34.72 -26.74 -1.45
C ALA A 251 -35.53 -26.28 -0.20
N GLY A 252 -36.62 -25.52 -0.32
CA GLY A 252 -37.25 -24.81 0.81
C GLY A 252 -36.48 -23.55 1.23
N GLU A 253 -35.69 -22.98 0.33
CA GLU A 253 -34.80 -21.82 0.55
C GLU A 253 -35.39 -20.57 -0.12
N VAL A 254 -35.53 -19.50 0.66
CA VAL A 254 -35.99 -18.18 0.20
C VAL A 254 -34.96 -17.55 -0.73
N MET A 255 -35.36 -17.13 -1.94
CA MET A 255 -34.48 -16.35 -2.81
C MET A 255 -34.32 -14.94 -2.27
N GLU A 256 -33.11 -14.55 -1.90
CA GLU A 256 -32.81 -13.20 -1.38
C GLU A 256 -32.08 -12.33 -2.42
N PHE A 257 -32.61 -11.15 -2.66
CA PHE A 257 -31.99 -10.09 -3.44
C PHE A 257 -31.64 -8.92 -2.51
N ALA A 258 -30.36 -8.74 -2.23
CA ALA A 258 -29.88 -7.69 -1.32
C ALA A 258 -29.70 -6.35 -2.03
N SER A 259 -29.93 -5.25 -1.31
CA SER A 259 -29.64 -3.87 -1.78
C SER A 259 -30.30 -3.49 -3.11
N VAL A 260 -31.54 -3.93 -3.32
CA VAL A 260 -32.35 -3.61 -4.51
C VAL A 260 -32.71 -2.11 -4.52
N PRO A 261 -32.27 -1.35 -5.53
CA PRO A 261 -32.64 0.05 -5.66
C PRO A 261 -34.11 0.22 -6.04
N VAL A 262 -34.85 1.04 -5.30
CA VAL A 262 -36.24 1.42 -5.59
C VAL A 262 -36.40 2.93 -5.53
N GLN A 263 -37.16 3.48 -6.47
CA GLN A 263 -37.35 4.92 -6.62
C GLN A 263 -38.78 5.25 -7.08
N ARG A 264 -39.37 6.31 -6.51
CA ARG A 264 -40.73 6.75 -6.88
C ARG A 264 -40.81 7.06 -8.37
N ASN A 265 -41.86 6.59 -9.03
CA ASN A 265 -42.08 6.69 -10.48
C ASN A 265 -41.08 5.89 -11.35
N TYR A 266 -40.32 4.98 -10.76
CA TYR A 266 -39.42 4.08 -11.49
C TYR A 266 -39.90 2.64 -11.34
N ARG A 267 -39.50 1.82 -12.30
CA ARG A 267 -39.64 0.36 -12.27
C ARG A 267 -38.28 -0.25 -11.96
N THR A 268 -38.25 -1.21 -11.05
CA THR A 268 -37.07 -2.03 -10.78
C THR A 268 -37.37 -3.46 -11.21
N ASN A 269 -36.62 -3.96 -12.19
CA ASN A 269 -36.74 -5.30 -12.73
C ASN A 269 -35.61 -6.17 -12.18
N ILE A 270 -35.97 -7.25 -11.50
CA ILE A 270 -35.06 -8.35 -11.14
C ILE A 270 -35.25 -9.42 -12.21
N VAL A 271 -34.22 -9.66 -13.04
CA VAL A 271 -34.30 -10.56 -14.21
C VAL A 271 -33.21 -11.62 -14.11
N GLY A 272 -33.56 -12.90 -14.19
CA GLY A 272 -32.57 -13.98 -14.13
C GLY A 272 -33.14 -15.37 -14.36
N SER A 273 -32.30 -16.39 -14.14
CA SER A 273 -32.70 -17.79 -14.15
C SER A 273 -33.13 -18.18 -12.72
N LEU A 274 -34.36 -17.82 -12.37
CA LEU A 274 -34.86 -17.86 -10.98
C LEU A 274 -35.54 -19.18 -10.62
N LEU A 275 -35.75 -20.08 -11.58
CA LEU A 275 -36.51 -21.32 -11.41
C LEU A 275 -35.63 -22.58 -11.53
N THR A 276 -34.45 -22.47 -12.14
CA THR A 276 -33.41 -23.50 -12.22
C THR A 276 -32.27 -23.20 -11.23
N SER A 277 -31.36 -24.16 -11.02
CA SER A 277 -30.34 -24.12 -9.95
C SER A 277 -29.22 -23.10 -10.12
N ASP A 278 -29.30 -22.22 -11.11
CA ASP A 278 -28.16 -21.42 -11.57
C ASP A 278 -28.03 -20.06 -10.87
N GLY A 279 -29.10 -19.56 -10.22
CA GLY A 279 -29.04 -18.43 -9.27
C GLY A 279 -28.52 -17.09 -9.83
N LYS A 280 -28.33 -16.97 -11.15
CA LYS A 280 -27.85 -15.77 -11.82
C LYS A 280 -29.00 -14.79 -12.06
N PHE A 281 -28.85 -13.55 -11.63
CA PHE A 281 -29.82 -12.48 -11.87
C PHE A 281 -29.15 -11.12 -12.08
N SER A 282 -29.89 -10.20 -12.64
CA SER A 282 -29.55 -8.79 -12.85
C SER A 282 -30.65 -7.90 -12.28
N ILE A 283 -30.29 -6.67 -11.87
CA ILE A 283 -31.24 -5.69 -11.36
C ILE A 283 -31.11 -4.41 -12.17
N GLU A 284 -32.19 -4.00 -12.82
CA GLU A 284 -32.24 -2.78 -13.62
C GLU A 284 -33.34 -1.83 -13.11
N THR A 285 -33.04 -0.54 -12.97
CA THR A 285 -34.02 0.48 -12.57
C THR A 285 -34.27 1.45 -13.73
N LYS A 286 -35.47 1.43 -14.31
CA LYS A 286 -35.85 2.27 -15.46
C LYS A 286 -36.81 3.41 -15.06
N PRO A 287 -36.69 4.62 -15.65
CA PRO A 287 -37.63 5.72 -15.43
C PRO A 287 -39.04 5.40 -15.97
N GLY A 288 -40.07 5.85 -15.24
CA GLY A 288 -41.44 5.92 -15.74
C GLY A 288 -42.23 4.60 -15.69
N PHE A 289 -43.56 4.75 -15.64
CA PHE A 289 -44.52 3.68 -15.94
C PHE A 289 -45.05 3.78 -17.39
N GLU A 290 -44.41 4.60 -18.22
CA GLU A 290 -45.01 5.23 -19.40
C GLU A 290 -44.68 4.55 -20.73
N THR A 291 -43.85 3.50 -20.73
CA THR A 291 -43.62 2.66 -21.93
C THR A 291 -44.30 1.31 -21.77
N THR A 292 -44.76 0.76 -22.90
CA THR A 292 -45.29 -0.61 -23.02
C THR A 292 -44.19 -1.68 -22.93
N GLU A 293 -42.94 -1.26 -22.72
CA GLU A 293 -41.74 -2.09 -22.53
C GLU A 293 -41.79 -2.82 -21.19
N HIS A 294 -42.75 -3.73 -21.07
CA HIS A 294 -42.75 -4.78 -20.06
C HIS A 294 -41.86 -5.96 -20.48
N ASN A 295 -41.31 -5.93 -21.70
CA ASN A 295 -40.52 -7.00 -22.28
C ASN A 295 -39.11 -6.49 -22.55
N VAL A 296 -38.11 -7.19 -22.05
CA VAL A 296 -36.90 -7.40 -22.86
C VAL A 296 -37.41 -8.14 -24.09
N ASP A 297 -37.19 -7.61 -25.30
CA ASP A 297 -37.57 -8.35 -26.52
C ASP A 297 -36.60 -9.53 -26.68
N VAL A 298 -37.01 -10.64 -26.05
CA VAL A 298 -36.30 -11.91 -26.03
C VAL A 298 -36.73 -12.73 -27.24
N VAL A 299 -35.79 -12.94 -28.17
CA VAL A 299 -35.97 -13.83 -29.31
C VAL A 299 -35.26 -15.15 -29.03
N THR A 300 -36.03 -16.23 -28.88
CA THR A 300 -35.47 -17.58 -28.79
C THR A 300 -35.23 -18.14 -30.19
N VAL A 301 -34.03 -18.64 -30.46
CA VAL A 301 -33.63 -19.18 -31.77
C VAL A 301 -33.25 -20.66 -31.65
N ALA A 302 -33.82 -21.48 -32.53
CA ALA A 302 -33.60 -22.93 -32.55
C ALA A 302 -32.89 -23.41 -33.82
N SER A 303 -32.66 -22.52 -34.80
CA SER A 303 -32.01 -22.84 -36.06
C SER A 303 -31.11 -21.70 -36.53
N ALA A 304 -30.16 -22.02 -37.42
CA ALA A 304 -29.29 -21.01 -38.02
C ALA A 304 -30.09 -19.92 -38.75
N GLN A 305 -31.20 -20.29 -39.41
CA GLN A 305 -32.05 -19.34 -40.12
C GLN A 305 -32.68 -18.32 -39.17
N ASP A 306 -33.25 -18.76 -38.05
CA ASP A 306 -33.86 -17.87 -37.05
C ASP A 306 -32.82 -16.91 -36.46
N LEU A 307 -31.61 -17.40 -36.20
CA LEU A 307 -30.51 -16.58 -35.73
C LEU A 307 -30.08 -15.52 -36.76
N ALA A 308 -29.97 -15.91 -38.03
CA ALA A 308 -29.61 -14.95 -39.09
C ALA A 308 -30.70 -13.89 -39.30
N ASP A 309 -31.98 -14.26 -39.20
CA ASP A 309 -33.10 -13.32 -39.30
C ASP A 309 -33.13 -12.35 -38.12
N ALA A 310 -32.83 -12.82 -36.89
CA ALA A 310 -32.69 -11.96 -35.72
C ALA A 310 -31.54 -10.95 -35.85
N PHE A 311 -30.42 -11.35 -36.47
CA PHE A 311 -29.32 -10.45 -36.76
C PHE A 311 -29.60 -9.49 -37.93
N ASP A 312 -30.42 -9.86 -38.91
CA ASP A 312 -30.85 -8.93 -39.96
C ASP A 312 -31.70 -7.79 -39.39
N ALA A 313 -32.58 -8.08 -38.42
CA ALA A 313 -33.37 -7.05 -37.74
C ALA A 313 -32.47 -5.98 -37.10
N LEU A 314 -31.35 -6.40 -36.49
CA LEU A 314 -30.33 -5.48 -35.94
C LEU A 314 -29.61 -4.64 -37.00
N ASN A 315 -29.79 -4.92 -38.30
CA ASN A 315 -29.21 -4.16 -39.40
C ASN A 315 -30.27 -3.43 -40.25
N ASP A 316 -31.55 -3.54 -39.89
CA ASP A 316 -32.62 -2.78 -40.53
C ASP A 316 -32.83 -1.46 -39.77
N ASP A 317 -32.54 -0.34 -40.43
CA ASP A 317 -32.71 1.00 -39.85
C ASP A 317 -34.20 1.41 -39.78
N ASP A 318 -35.10 0.73 -40.50
CA ASP A 318 -36.54 1.01 -40.53
C ASP A 318 -37.35 0.13 -39.55
N ASP A 319 -36.74 -0.89 -38.92
CA ASP A 319 -37.40 -1.75 -37.93
C ASP A 319 -37.31 -1.15 -36.51
N THR A 320 -38.45 -1.10 -35.81
CA THR A 320 -38.55 -0.62 -34.42
C THR A 320 -38.51 -1.75 -33.40
N ASN A 321 -38.38 -3.01 -33.82
CA ASN A 321 -38.40 -4.20 -32.96
C ASN A 321 -37.03 -4.92 -32.96
N ASP A 322 -35.95 -4.19 -32.66
CA ASP A 322 -34.63 -4.80 -32.47
C ASP A 322 -34.68 -5.78 -31.28
N PRO A 323 -34.17 -7.02 -31.40
CA PRO A 323 -34.08 -7.92 -30.26
C PRO A 323 -33.11 -7.37 -29.22
N ASP A 324 -33.59 -7.13 -28.00
CA ASP A 324 -32.73 -6.80 -26.85
C ASP A 324 -31.88 -8.01 -26.43
N GLN A 325 -32.44 -9.22 -26.55
CA GLN A 325 -31.80 -10.47 -26.21
C GLN A 325 -32.14 -11.58 -27.21
N ILE A 326 -31.12 -12.30 -27.67
CA ILE A 326 -31.25 -13.50 -28.49
C ILE A 326 -30.80 -14.68 -27.62
N ILE A 327 -31.65 -15.70 -27.46
CA ILE A 327 -31.38 -16.90 -26.65
C ILE A 327 -31.35 -18.13 -27.55
N LEU A 328 -30.24 -18.87 -27.54
CA LEU A 328 -30.16 -20.17 -28.21
C LEU A 328 -30.90 -21.23 -27.41
N THR A 329 -31.69 -22.06 -28.08
CA THR A 329 -32.36 -23.22 -27.48
C THR A 329 -31.77 -24.56 -27.93
N GLY A 330 -30.64 -24.52 -28.65
CA GLY A 330 -29.93 -25.67 -29.18
C GLY A 330 -28.62 -25.25 -29.84
N ASP A 331 -27.75 -26.22 -30.14
CA ASP A 331 -26.55 -25.98 -30.93
C ASP A 331 -26.92 -25.50 -32.34
N ILE A 332 -26.22 -24.48 -32.83
CA ILE A 332 -26.46 -23.89 -34.15
C ILE A 332 -25.17 -23.93 -34.97
N ASP A 333 -25.22 -24.57 -36.13
CA ASP A 333 -24.15 -24.53 -37.13
C ASP A 333 -24.51 -23.57 -38.27
N LEU A 334 -23.76 -22.47 -38.40
CA LEU A 334 -23.96 -21.48 -39.46
C LEU A 334 -23.67 -22.03 -40.86
N ASN A 335 -23.02 -23.19 -40.98
CA ASN A 335 -22.84 -23.87 -42.26
C ASN A 335 -24.18 -24.28 -42.91
N ASP A 336 -25.24 -24.49 -42.11
CA ASP A 336 -26.58 -24.85 -42.60
C ASP A 336 -27.20 -23.77 -43.51
N LEU A 337 -26.69 -22.53 -43.41
CA LEU A 337 -27.14 -21.40 -44.22
C LEU A 337 -26.37 -21.23 -45.53
N LEU A 338 -25.31 -21.99 -45.79
CA LEU A 338 -24.49 -21.83 -47.00
C LEU A 338 -25.27 -22.08 -48.30
N GLY A 339 -26.39 -22.82 -48.25
CA GLY A 339 -27.26 -23.07 -49.39
C GLY A 339 -28.26 -21.95 -49.70
N THR A 340 -28.66 -21.16 -48.69
CA THR A 340 -29.76 -20.17 -48.80
C THR A 340 -29.31 -18.74 -48.56
N ARG A 341 -28.29 -18.51 -47.72
CA ARG A 341 -27.80 -17.21 -47.26
C ARG A 341 -26.27 -17.09 -47.28
N ALA A 342 -25.64 -17.64 -48.32
CA ALA A 342 -24.18 -17.72 -48.44
C ALA A 342 -23.46 -16.37 -48.29
N GLU A 343 -24.02 -15.26 -48.78
CA GLU A 343 -23.39 -13.94 -48.69
C GLU A 343 -23.42 -13.35 -47.27
N THR A 344 -24.54 -13.48 -46.56
CA THR A 344 -24.67 -13.07 -45.16
C THR A 344 -23.62 -13.77 -44.29
N ILE A 345 -23.49 -15.09 -44.44
CA ILE A 345 -22.56 -15.90 -43.64
C ILE A 345 -21.10 -15.67 -44.01
N LYS A 346 -20.80 -15.38 -45.29
CA LYS A 346 -19.46 -14.99 -45.72
C LYS A 346 -18.99 -13.65 -45.13
N ASN A 347 -19.93 -12.73 -44.88
CA ASN A 347 -19.65 -11.41 -44.33
C ASN A 347 -19.74 -11.37 -42.79
N GLY A 348 -20.25 -12.44 -42.16
CA GLY A 348 -20.45 -12.56 -40.73
C GLY A 348 -21.78 -12.00 -40.25
N LEU A 349 -22.28 -12.54 -39.14
CA LEU A 349 -23.46 -12.02 -38.45
C LEU A 349 -23.12 -10.64 -37.90
N THR A 350 -23.74 -9.61 -38.48
CA THR A 350 -23.34 -8.21 -38.25
C THR A 350 -24.27 -7.55 -37.24
N ILE A 351 -23.70 -6.76 -36.33
CA ILE A 351 -24.45 -5.79 -35.52
C ILE A 351 -24.10 -4.40 -36.03
N ALA A 352 -25.10 -3.64 -36.48
CA ALA A 352 -24.89 -2.28 -36.96
C ALA A 352 -24.50 -1.31 -35.83
N LYS A 353 -23.97 -0.15 -36.22
CA LYS A 353 -23.57 0.89 -35.28
C LYS A 353 -24.79 1.44 -34.53
N ASN A 354 -24.63 1.76 -33.24
CA ASN A 354 -25.68 2.25 -32.33
C ASN A 354 -26.77 1.23 -31.96
N LYS A 355 -26.66 -0.02 -32.41
CA LYS A 355 -27.54 -1.12 -32.00
C LYS A 355 -26.95 -1.83 -30.78
N LYS A 356 -27.81 -2.41 -29.95
CA LYS A 356 -27.41 -3.12 -28.72
C LYS A 356 -28.14 -4.46 -28.64
N VAL A 357 -27.44 -5.53 -28.32
CA VAL A 357 -28.03 -6.86 -28.17
C VAL A 357 -27.25 -7.72 -27.17
N THR A 358 -27.96 -8.57 -26.44
CA THR A 358 -27.38 -9.68 -25.66
C THR A 358 -27.59 -11.01 -26.39
N LEU A 359 -26.52 -11.69 -26.79
CA LEU A 359 -26.52 -13.06 -27.27
C LEU A 359 -26.28 -14.01 -26.09
N ASP A 360 -27.34 -14.61 -25.58
CA ASP A 360 -27.29 -15.69 -24.61
C ASP A 360 -27.26 -17.03 -25.35
N LEU A 361 -26.16 -17.77 -25.21
CA LEU A 361 -25.97 -19.02 -25.91
C LEU A 361 -26.70 -20.19 -25.23
N GLY A 362 -27.35 -19.98 -24.07
CA GLY A 362 -28.20 -21.00 -23.41
C GLY A 362 -27.47 -22.29 -23.00
N GLY A 363 -26.15 -22.24 -22.83
CA GLY A 363 -25.26 -23.40 -22.62
C GLY A 363 -24.86 -24.13 -23.90
N PHE A 364 -25.37 -23.71 -25.06
CA PHE A 364 -25.14 -24.33 -26.37
C PHE A 364 -23.94 -23.74 -27.11
N THR A 365 -23.61 -24.37 -28.24
CA THR A 365 -22.54 -23.97 -29.14
C THR A 365 -23.11 -23.36 -30.41
N LEU A 366 -22.66 -22.13 -30.72
CA LEU A 366 -22.78 -21.52 -32.02
C LEU A 366 -21.47 -21.78 -32.79
N SER A 367 -21.53 -22.49 -33.91
CA SER A 367 -20.36 -22.89 -34.69
C SER A 367 -20.37 -22.37 -36.14
N PHE A 368 -19.19 -22.17 -36.71
CA PHE A 368 -19.03 -21.87 -38.13
C PHE A 368 -17.70 -22.37 -38.67
N ASP A 369 -17.73 -23.01 -39.84
CA ASP A 369 -16.53 -23.51 -40.50
C ASP A 369 -16.30 -22.72 -41.80
N SER A 370 -15.05 -22.32 -42.06
CA SER A 370 -14.74 -21.59 -43.30
C SER A 370 -13.39 -21.94 -43.89
N GLU A 371 -13.32 -22.00 -45.21
CA GLU A 371 -12.08 -22.08 -45.99
C GLU A 371 -11.65 -20.71 -46.53
N GLN A 372 -12.46 -19.67 -46.32
CA GLN A 372 -12.23 -18.33 -46.88
C GLN A 372 -11.29 -17.50 -46.00
N GLN A 373 -10.20 -17.01 -46.57
CA GLN A 373 -9.37 -15.99 -45.94
C GLN A 373 -10.15 -14.69 -45.72
N GLY A 374 -10.02 -14.08 -44.55
CA GLY A 374 -10.72 -12.82 -44.23
C GLY A 374 -12.14 -13.01 -43.69
N ALA A 375 -12.55 -14.23 -43.34
CA ALA A 375 -13.87 -14.49 -42.80
C ALA A 375 -13.98 -14.08 -41.32
N SER A 376 -15.11 -13.47 -40.97
CA SER A 376 -15.52 -13.20 -39.59
C SER A 376 -16.82 -13.93 -39.32
N MET A 377 -16.93 -14.62 -38.18
CA MET A 377 -18.19 -15.26 -37.80
C MET A 377 -19.20 -14.24 -37.27
N ILE A 378 -18.77 -13.33 -36.38
CA ILE A 378 -19.55 -12.19 -35.89
C ILE A 378 -18.79 -10.89 -36.19
N VAL A 379 -19.50 -9.87 -36.68
CA VAL A 379 -18.98 -8.52 -36.92
C VAL A 379 -19.74 -7.53 -36.04
N ASN A 380 -19.13 -7.09 -34.95
CA ASN A 380 -19.76 -6.16 -34.02
C ASN A 380 -19.34 -4.71 -34.29
N ASN A 381 -20.26 -3.86 -34.76
CA ASN A 381 -20.07 -2.41 -34.83
C ASN A 381 -20.90 -1.65 -33.78
N GLY A 382 -21.72 -2.34 -33.00
CA GLY A 382 -22.63 -1.81 -31.97
C GLY A 382 -22.20 -2.18 -30.55
N ASP A 383 -23.15 -2.49 -29.67
CA ASP A 383 -22.92 -2.97 -28.30
C ASP A 383 -23.42 -4.42 -28.16
N LEU A 384 -22.48 -5.37 -28.12
CA LEU A 384 -22.75 -6.80 -28.06
C LEU A 384 -22.36 -7.36 -26.69
N THR A 385 -23.29 -8.02 -26.02
CA THR A 385 -22.99 -8.87 -24.86
C THR A 385 -23.15 -10.35 -25.24
N ILE A 386 -22.17 -11.20 -24.94
CA ILE A 386 -22.25 -12.65 -25.15
C ILE A 386 -22.21 -13.37 -23.81
N SER A 387 -23.10 -14.34 -23.59
CA SER A 387 -23.19 -15.07 -22.32
C SER A 387 -23.52 -16.56 -22.48
N ASN A 388 -23.20 -17.35 -21.44
CA ASN A 388 -23.60 -18.75 -21.22
C ASN A 388 -23.48 -19.70 -22.43
N GLY A 389 -22.29 -20.15 -22.81
CA GLY A 389 -22.12 -21.16 -23.88
C GLY A 389 -20.87 -20.91 -24.71
N ASN A 390 -20.81 -21.41 -25.94
CA ASN A 390 -19.62 -21.37 -26.78
C ASN A 390 -19.87 -20.74 -28.16
N VAL A 391 -18.98 -19.86 -28.62
CA VAL A 391 -18.87 -19.42 -30.01
C VAL A 391 -17.58 -20.00 -30.58
N ALA A 392 -17.70 -20.92 -31.53
CA ALA A 392 -16.58 -21.70 -32.05
C ALA A 392 -16.41 -21.52 -33.56
N PHE A 393 -15.27 -20.97 -33.98
CA PHE A 393 -14.92 -20.83 -35.39
C PHE A 393 -13.82 -21.82 -35.78
N LEU A 394 -14.06 -22.65 -36.80
CA LEU A 394 -13.07 -23.59 -37.33
C LEU A 394 -12.61 -23.16 -38.72
N TYR A 395 -11.35 -22.79 -38.85
CA TYR A 395 -10.77 -22.45 -40.13
C TYR A 395 -10.18 -23.70 -40.82
N LYS A 396 -10.62 -23.98 -42.04
CA LYS A 396 -10.20 -25.15 -42.84
C LYS A 396 -9.27 -24.79 -44.00
N GLY A 397 -9.01 -23.50 -44.22
CA GLY A 397 -8.14 -23.00 -45.28
C GLY A 397 -6.67 -22.83 -44.86
N GLN A 398 -5.86 -22.25 -45.75
CA GLN A 398 -4.48 -21.83 -45.43
C GLN A 398 -4.49 -20.39 -44.88
N PRO A 399 -4.02 -20.13 -43.65
CA PRO A 399 -4.04 -18.79 -43.06
C PRO A 399 -3.19 -17.81 -43.86
N ASP A 400 -3.58 -16.54 -43.90
CA ASP A 400 -2.76 -15.52 -44.55
C ASP A 400 -1.46 -15.29 -43.77
N THR A 401 -0.32 -15.48 -44.44
CA THR A 401 1.01 -15.30 -43.85
C THR A 401 1.43 -13.82 -43.76
N ASN A 402 0.73 -12.92 -44.46
CA ASN A 402 1.09 -11.50 -44.59
C ASN A 402 0.26 -10.56 -43.70
N TYR A 403 -0.54 -11.08 -42.76
CA TYR A 403 -1.37 -10.29 -41.84
C TYR A 403 -2.42 -9.37 -42.50
N GLY A 404 -2.71 -9.53 -43.80
CA GLY A 404 -3.60 -8.67 -44.58
C GLY A 404 -5.06 -9.15 -44.60
N LYS A 405 -5.31 -10.44 -44.41
CA LYS A 405 -6.64 -11.08 -44.41
C LYS A 405 -6.81 -12.01 -43.21
N GLY A 406 -7.03 -11.41 -42.03
CA GLY A 406 -7.24 -12.17 -40.81
C GLY A 406 -8.60 -12.85 -40.74
N ASN A 407 -8.64 -14.01 -40.09
CA ASN A 407 -9.83 -14.76 -39.80
C ASN A 407 -10.16 -14.63 -38.31
N TYR A 408 -11.43 -14.39 -38.00
CA TYR A 408 -11.86 -14.04 -36.64
C TYR A 408 -13.14 -14.77 -36.23
N THR A 409 -13.20 -15.28 -34.99
CA THR A 409 -14.51 -15.62 -34.40
C THR A 409 -15.33 -14.34 -34.22
N ILE A 410 -14.71 -13.28 -33.68
CA ILE A 410 -15.36 -11.97 -33.54
C ILE A 410 -14.44 -10.85 -34.05
N SER A 411 -14.96 -10.03 -34.95
CA SER A 411 -14.37 -8.75 -35.35
C SER A 411 -15.15 -7.61 -34.67
N ASN A 412 -14.52 -6.90 -33.73
CA ASN A 412 -15.17 -5.89 -32.89
C ASN A 412 -14.67 -4.46 -33.18
N SER A 413 -15.56 -3.62 -33.70
CA SER A 413 -15.37 -2.16 -33.83
C SER A 413 -16.26 -1.32 -32.91
N GLY A 414 -17.15 -1.97 -32.14
CA GLY A 414 -18.00 -1.34 -31.14
C GLY A 414 -17.59 -1.69 -29.72
N LYS A 415 -18.57 -1.96 -28.85
CA LYS A 415 -18.38 -2.48 -27.50
C LYS A 415 -18.75 -3.96 -27.44
N LEU A 416 -17.83 -4.79 -26.96
CA LEU A 416 -18.03 -6.23 -26.76
C LEU A 416 -17.91 -6.55 -25.27
N THR A 417 -18.93 -7.16 -24.69
CA THR A 417 -18.91 -7.68 -23.32
C THR A 417 -19.05 -9.19 -23.34
N ILE A 418 -18.17 -9.94 -22.67
CA ILE A 418 -18.25 -11.41 -22.56
C ILE A 418 -18.47 -11.79 -21.09
N ASN A 419 -19.59 -12.46 -20.82
CA ASN A 419 -20.09 -12.82 -19.49
C ASN A 419 -20.31 -14.34 -19.37
N GLY A 420 -19.29 -15.08 -18.95
CA GLY A 420 -19.41 -16.53 -18.73
C GLY A 420 -19.53 -17.36 -20.02
N ALA A 421 -19.12 -16.82 -21.17
CA ALA A 421 -19.12 -17.52 -22.45
C ALA A 421 -17.68 -17.82 -22.91
N THR A 422 -17.54 -18.87 -23.74
CA THR A 422 -16.29 -19.22 -24.42
C THR A 422 -16.33 -18.71 -25.86
N VAL A 423 -15.30 -17.97 -26.28
CA VAL A 423 -15.07 -17.60 -27.67
C VAL A 423 -13.79 -18.27 -28.12
N SER A 424 -13.88 -19.17 -29.09
CA SER A 424 -12.73 -19.96 -29.55
C SER A 424 -12.55 -19.93 -31.07
N VAL A 425 -11.30 -20.04 -31.49
CA VAL A 425 -10.92 -20.31 -32.87
C VAL A 425 -9.98 -21.50 -32.93
N ASP A 426 -10.15 -22.32 -33.97
CA ASP A 426 -9.32 -23.49 -34.26
C ASP A 426 -8.99 -23.57 -35.77
N VAL A 427 -7.98 -24.37 -36.15
CA VAL A 427 -7.54 -24.54 -37.54
C VAL A 427 -7.19 -25.99 -37.88
N VAL A 428 -7.65 -26.49 -39.03
CA VAL A 428 -7.33 -27.84 -39.51
C VAL A 428 -6.07 -27.85 -40.36
N GLY A 429 -5.18 -28.83 -40.13
CA GLY A 429 -4.08 -29.16 -41.05
C GLY A 429 -2.86 -28.24 -40.95
N TYR A 430 -2.69 -27.54 -39.84
CA TYR A 430 -1.47 -26.79 -39.53
C TYR A 430 -0.54 -27.67 -38.66
N GLU A 431 0.73 -27.79 -39.04
CA GLU A 431 1.72 -28.50 -38.21
C GLU A 431 2.03 -27.68 -36.95
N ASN A 432 2.27 -28.36 -35.82
CA ASN A 432 2.53 -27.73 -34.52
C ASN A 432 3.76 -26.79 -34.50
N ASP A 433 4.63 -26.84 -35.53
CA ASP A 433 5.87 -26.08 -35.64
C ASP A 433 5.75 -24.78 -36.44
N LYS A 434 4.55 -24.44 -36.96
CA LYS A 434 4.30 -23.22 -37.75
C LYS A 434 3.23 -22.36 -37.10
N PHE A 435 3.38 -21.04 -37.21
CA PHE A 435 2.40 -20.07 -36.68
C PHE A 435 1.39 -19.61 -37.75
N PRO A 436 0.07 -19.78 -37.54
CA PRO A 436 -0.95 -19.25 -38.43
C PRO A 436 -1.12 -17.75 -38.18
N HIS A 437 -0.26 -16.93 -38.81
CA HIS A 437 -0.08 -15.49 -38.55
C HIS A 437 -1.37 -14.65 -38.43
N ALA A 438 -2.43 -14.96 -39.17
CA ALA A 438 -3.65 -14.14 -39.23
C ALA A 438 -4.91 -14.87 -38.74
N LEU A 439 -4.83 -15.55 -37.59
CA LEU A 439 -5.95 -16.27 -36.97
C LEU A 439 -6.16 -15.79 -35.52
N TYR A 440 -7.38 -15.35 -35.18
CA TYR A 440 -7.69 -14.75 -33.87
C TYR A 440 -9.07 -15.14 -33.36
N ALA A 441 -9.25 -15.34 -32.05
CA ALA A 441 -10.59 -15.54 -31.51
C ALA A 441 -11.34 -14.19 -31.49
N VAL A 442 -10.69 -13.14 -30.98
CA VAL A 442 -11.22 -11.77 -31.00
C VAL A 442 -10.18 -10.82 -31.61
N GLN A 443 -10.60 -10.05 -32.60
CA GLN A 443 -9.88 -8.84 -33.02
C GLN A 443 -10.71 -7.63 -32.67
N THR A 444 -10.09 -6.58 -32.13
CA THR A 444 -10.78 -5.35 -31.82
C THR A 444 -10.01 -4.07 -32.14
N ASN A 445 -10.74 -3.02 -32.53
CA ASN A 445 -10.31 -1.63 -32.53
C ASN A 445 -11.28 -0.72 -31.75
N GLY A 446 -12.08 -1.32 -30.85
CA GLY A 446 -13.10 -0.66 -30.02
C GLY A 446 -12.94 -1.02 -28.53
N GLU A 447 -14.05 -1.17 -27.81
CA GLU A 447 -14.06 -1.53 -26.37
C GLU A 447 -14.34 -3.04 -26.20
N VAL A 448 -13.58 -3.70 -25.33
CA VAL A 448 -13.82 -5.09 -24.92
C VAL A 448 -13.81 -5.19 -23.39
N VAL A 449 -14.85 -5.82 -22.83
CA VAL A 449 -14.98 -6.12 -21.40
C VAL A 449 -15.13 -7.63 -21.23
N ILE A 450 -14.23 -8.24 -20.44
CA ILE A 450 -14.23 -9.68 -20.15
C ILE A 450 -14.49 -9.85 -18.66
N ASN A 451 -15.61 -10.47 -18.33
CA ASN A 451 -15.99 -10.75 -16.94
C ASN A 451 -15.67 -12.19 -16.53
N ASP A 452 -15.78 -12.47 -15.24
CA ASP A 452 -15.40 -13.76 -14.69
C ASP A 452 -16.22 -14.93 -15.28
N GLY A 453 -15.59 -16.11 -15.34
CA GLY A 453 -16.14 -17.29 -16.01
C GLY A 453 -16.07 -17.29 -17.54
N SER A 454 -15.72 -16.16 -18.19
CA SER A 454 -15.53 -16.08 -19.64
C SER A 454 -14.24 -16.73 -20.10
N LYS A 455 -14.20 -17.24 -21.33
CA LYS A 455 -12.99 -17.79 -21.94
C LYS A 455 -12.77 -17.24 -23.35
N ILE A 456 -11.54 -16.88 -23.70
CA ILE A 456 -11.14 -16.58 -25.08
C ILE A 456 -9.94 -17.47 -25.43
N VAL A 457 -10.11 -18.37 -26.40
CA VAL A 457 -9.14 -19.43 -26.66
C VAL A 457 -8.72 -19.47 -28.13
N ASN A 458 -7.41 -19.42 -28.36
CA ASN A 458 -6.79 -19.73 -29.63
C ASN A 458 -5.46 -20.46 -29.37
N ASP A 459 -5.53 -21.79 -29.27
CA ASP A 459 -4.36 -22.60 -28.94
C ASP A 459 -3.25 -22.51 -29.99
N HIS A 460 -3.56 -22.06 -31.21
CA HIS A 460 -2.61 -22.05 -32.32
C HIS A 460 -1.88 -20.71 -32.53
N ASN A 461 -2.42 -19.58 -32.05
CA ASN A 461 -1.76 -18.28 -32.20
C ASN A 461 -2.21 -17.26 -31.14
N ILE A 462 -3.06 -16.30 -31.51
CA ILE A 462 -3.41 -15.15 -30.67
C ILE A 462 -4.87 -15.21 -30.25
N ALA A 463 -5.13 -15.18 -28.93
CA ALA A 463 -6.50 -15.22 -28.43
C ALA A 463 -7.22 -13.89 -28.71
N LEU A 464 -6.63 -12.77 -28.25
CA LEU A 464 -7.18 -11.43 -28.43
C LEU A 464 -6.13 -10.50 -29.05
N ARG A 465 -6.49 -9.87 -30.18
CA ARG A 465 -5.69 -8.83 -30.83
C ARG A 465 -6.37 -7.47 -30.74
N ILE A 466 -5.68 -6.48 -30.19
CA ILE A 466 -6.05 -5.06 -30.31
C ILE A 466 -5.32 -4.49 -31.52
N PHE A 467 -6.06 -4.05 -32.53
CA PHE A 467 -5.55 -3.47 -33.77
C PHE A 467 -6.07 -2.03 -33.97
N ALA A 468 -5.59 -1.10 -33.14
CA ALA A 468 -6.05 0.28 -33.14
C ALA A 468 -5.29 1.15 -34.15
N ASN A 469 -5.92 1.47 -35.29
CA ASN A 469 -5.30 2.22 -36.40
C ASN A 469 -5.58 3.72 -36.40
N VAL A 470 -6.83 4.09 -36.12
CA VAL A 470 -7.32 5.47 -36.28
C VAL A 470 -8.24 5.91 -35.13
N SER A 471 -8.50 5.05 -34.15
CA SER A 471 -9.46 5.29 -33.07
C SER A 471 -8.98 4.66 -31.76
N PRO A 472 -9.37 5.23 -30.60
CA PRO A 472 -9.05 4.65 -29.30
C PRO A 472 -9.60 3.24 -29.15
N ALA A 473 -8.89 2.39 -28.40
CA ALA A 473 -9.34 1.05 -28.05
C ALA A 473 -9.13 0.79 -26.55
N HIS A 474 -10.06 0.08 -25.93
CA HIS A 474 -10.02 -0.18 -24.49
C HIS A 474 -10.29 -1.66 -24.21
N LEU A 475 -9.48 -2.27 -23.35
CA LEU A 475 -9.65 -3.64 -22.88
C LEU A 475 -9.77 -3.61 -21.37
N THR A 476 -10.84 -4.20 -20.83
CA THR A 476 -11.00 -4.43 -19.39
C THR A 476 -11.20 -5.92 -19.13
N ILE A 477 -10.36 -6.51 -18.30
CA ILE A 477 -10.44 -7.92 -17.88
C ILE A 477 -10.70 -7.92 -16.38
N ASN A 478 -11.91 -8.30 -15.98
CA ASN A 478 -12.29 -8.44 -14.58
C ASN A 478 -12.07 -9.86 -14.03
N GLY A 479 -11.96 -10.86 -14.92
CA GLY A 479 -11.83 -12.29 -14.59
C GLY A 479 -11.79 -13.15 -15.87
N GLY A 480 -11.97 -14.47 -15.72
CA GLY A 480 -12.00 -15.40 -16.85
C GLY A 480 -10.63 -15.94 -17.30
N GLU A 481 -10.56 -16.55 -18.48
CA GLU A 481 -9.36 -17.20 -19.04
C GLU A 481 -9.11 -16.76 -20.48
N LEU A 482 -7.95 -16.17 -20.75
CA LEU A 482 -7.48 -15.86 -22.10
C LEU A 482 -6.29 -16.77 -22.39
N LYS A 483 -6.42 -17.63 -23.41
CA LYS A 483 -5.40 -18.64 -23.72
C LYS A 483 -5.02 -18.62 -25.19
N GLY A 484 -3.73 -18.52 -25.46
CA GLY A 484 -3.16 -18.82 -26.76
C GLY A 484 -1.65 -18.97 -26.70
N LEU A 485 -0.98 -19.00 -27.84
CA LEU A 485 0.49 -18.82 -27.86
C LEU A 485 0.84 -17.42 -27.35
N ARG A 486 0.07 -16.43 -27.83
CA ARG A 486 -0.01 -15.10 -27.25
C ARG A 486 -1.43 -14.86 -26.76
N ALA A 487 -1.64 -14.69 -25.47
CA ALA A 487 -3.00 -14.44 -24.99
C ALA A 487 -3.51 -13.07 -25.47
N ILE A 488 -2.70 -12.02 -25.31
CA ILE A 488 -3.05 -10.65 -25.72
C ILE A 488 -1.97 -10.09 -26.64
N TRP A 489 -2.37 -9.57 -27.80
CA TRP A 489 -1.48 -8.83 -28.70
C TRP A 489 -1.98 -7.41 -28.96
N LEU A 490 -1.19 -6.42 -28.55
CA LEU A 490 -1.38 -5.01 -28.86
C LEU A 490 -0.59 -4.67 -30.12
N GLN A 491 -1.27 -4.53 -31.25
CA GLN A 491 -0.63 -4.21 -32.53
C GLN A 491 -1.10 -2.86 -33.07
N LEU A 492 -0.21 -1.86 -33.04
CA LEU A 492 -0.52 -0.50 -33.49
C LEU A 492 0.14 -0.18 -34.85
N PRO A 493 -0.51 0.56 -35.77
CA PRO A 493 -0.03 0.73 -37.13
C PRO A 493 0.73 2.04 -37.44
N SER A 494 1.41 1.93 -38.58
CA SER A 494 2.04 2.91 -39.50
C SER A 494 3.34 3.64 -39.08
N ALA A 495 4.29 3.58 -40.02
CA ALA A 495 5.61 4.22 -40.00
C ALA A 495 5.60 5.77 -40.01
N ASP A 496 4.43 6.40 -40.26
CA ASP A 496 4.27 7.86 -40.37
C ASP A 496 3.49 8.50 -39.19
N ALA A 497 2.96 7.72 -38.25
CA ALA A 497 2.24 8.26 -37.10
C ALA A 497 3.23 8.78 -36.05
N THR A 498 3.27 10.09 -35.84
CA THR A 498 4.09 10.71 -34.79
C THR A 498 3.62 10.35 -33.37
N LYS A 499 2.41 9.79 -33.22
CA LYS A 499 1.82 9.26 -31.97
C LYS A 499 0.82 8.13 -32.26
N ALA A 500 0.85 7.08 -31.44
CA ALA A 500 -0.19 6.04 -31.42
C ALA A 500 -1.56 6.58 -30.95
N PRO A 501 -2.70 5.98 -31.35
CA PRO A 501 -4.00 6.27 -30.73
C PRO A 501 -4.01 5.85 -29.25
N GLU A 502 -4.94 6.40 -28.47
CA GLU A 502 -5.11 6.04 -27.06
C GLU A 502 -5.52 4.57 -26.92
N VAL A 503 -4.76 3.81 -26.14
CA VAL A 503 -5.07 2.41 -25.84
C VAL A 503 -4.92 2.18 -24.35
N ASN A 504 -6.02 1.84 -23.67
CA ASN A 504 -6.01 1.53 -22.24
C ASN A 504 -6.35 0.06 -22.02
N VAL A 505 -5.44 -0.68 -21.38
CA VAL A 505 -5.61 -2.08 -21.02
C VAL A 505 -5.65 -2.19 -19.50
N ASN A 506 -6.80 -2.54 -18.94
CA ASN A 506 -7.00 -2.71 -17.51
C ASN A 506 -7.23 -4.20 -17.19
N ILE A 507 -6.30 -4.82 -16.47
CA ILE A 507 -6.38 -6.22 -16.05
C ILE A 507 -6.53 -6.24 -14.53
N ASN A 508 -7.75 -6.56 -14.08
CA ASN A 508 -8.12 -6.61 -12.67
C ASN A 508 -8.10 -8.03 -12.08
N GLY A 509 -8.10 -9.05 -12.94
CA GLY A 509 -8.15 -10.46 -12.55
C GLY A 509 -8.16 -11.39 -13.77
N GLY A 510 -8.32 -12.69 -13.52
CA GLY A 510 -8.39 -13.73 -14.57
C GLY A 510 -7.05 -14.41 -14.84
N LYS A 511 -7.06 -15.40 -15.75
CA LYS A 511 -5.90 -16.18 -16.19
C LYS A 511 -5.50 -15.78 -17.60
N ILE A 512 -4.29 -15.28 -17.76
CA ILE A 512 -3.74 -14.80 -19.04
C ILE A 512 -2.59 -15.74 -19.39
N ILE A 513 -2.86 -16.64 -20.34
CA ILE A 513 -2.05 -17.83 -20.58
C ILE A 513 -1.45 -17.78 -22.00
N GLY A 514 -0.16 -17.48 -22.07
CA GLY A 514 0.72 -17.78 -23.18
C GLY A 514 1.25 -19.21 -23.05
N THR A 515 0.94 -20.10 -23.98
CA THR A 515 1.44 -21.50 -24.02
C THR A 515 1.65 -22.00 -25.44
N ALA A 516 2.70 -22.78 -25.68
CA ALA A 516 2.89 -23.49 -26.95
C ALA A 516 1.95 -24.70 -27.09
N VAL A 517 1.57 -25.04 -28.34
CA VAL A 517 0.67 -26.16 -28.69
C VAL A 517 1.20 -27.52 -28.20
N ASP A 518 2.52 -27.67 -28.10
CA ASP A 518 3.21 -28.92 -27.75
C ASP A 518 3.76 -28.94 -26.30
N GLY A 519 3.56 -27.87 -25.53
CA GLY A 519 4.10 -27.74 -24.18
C GLY A 519 5.62 -27.54 -24.11
N THR A 520 6.31 -27.29 -25.23
CA THR A 520 7.73 -26.89 -25.22
C THR A 520 7.86 -25.47 -24.68
N LYS A 521 8.79 -25.30 -23.73
CA LYS A 521 9.00 -24.04 -22.98
C LYS A 521 10.00 -23.09 -23.68
N ASP A 522 10.48 -23.43 -24.88
CA ASP A 522 11.71 -22.83 -25.42
C ASP A 522 11.50 -21.76 -26.51
N SER A 523 10.32 -21.16 -26.65
CA SER A 523 10.08 -20.15 -27.68
C SER A 523 9.80 -18.75 -27.10
N GLU A 524 10.52 -17.74 -27.61
CA GLU A 524 10.32 -16.29 -27.39
C GLU A 524 8.91 -15.76 -27.72
N ASN A 525 8.03 -16.64 -28.19
CA ASN A 525 6.68 -16.32 -28.66
C ASN A 525 5.60 -16.68 -27.64
N ILE A 526 5.96 -17.33 -26.52
CA ILE A 526 5.04 -17.69 -25.42
C ILE A 526 4.84 -16.46 -24.54
N LEU A 527 3.80 -15.68 -24.81
CA LEU A 527 3.59 -14.38 -24.18
C LEU A 527 2.18 -14.26 -23.61
N ALA A 528 2.07 -13.86 -22.34
CA ALA A 528 0.79 -13.50 -21.77
C ALA A 528 0.29 -12.18 -22.39
N LEU A 529 1.20 -11.22 -22.58
CA LEU A 529 0.91 -9.95 -23.24
C LEU A 529 2.08 -9.56 -24.13
N TYR A 530 1.78 -9.17 -25.36
CA TYR A 530 2.78 -8.67 -26.32
C TYR A 530 2.34 -7.33 -26.89
N SER A 531 3.21 -6.33 -26.89
CA SER A 531 2.98 -5.08 -27.62
C SER A 531 3.96 -4.90 -28.78
N TYR A 532 3.45 -4.46 -29.93
CA TYR A 532 4.19 -4.29 -31.17
C TYR A 532 3.68 -3.09 -31.98
N SER A 533 4.59 -2.29 -32.54
CA SER A 533 4.23 -1.17 -33.41
C SER A 533 5.18 -0.99 -34.59
N TYR A 534 4.59 -0.67 -35.75
CA TYR A 534 5.32 -0.28 -36.96
C TYR A 534 5.80 1.19 -36.94
N GLY A 535 5.36 2.00 -35.98
CA GLY A 535 5.67 3.43 -35.85
C GLY A 535 6.83 3.75 -34.89
N ASN A 536 7.09 5.05 -34.65
CA ASN A 536 8.23 5.54 -33.83
C ASN A 536 7.89 5.78 -32.34
N SER A 537 6.63 5.71 -31.92
CA SER A 537 6.18 6.05 -30.56
C SER A 537 4.96 5.24 -30.09
N MET A 538 4.97 4.84 -28.81
CA MET A 538 3.88 4.13 -28.10
C MET A 538 3.36 4.89 -26.86
N GLN A 539 3.68 6.17 -26.73
CA GLN A 539 3.44 7.00 -25.54
C GLN A 539 1.99 7.14 -25.03
N ASN A 540 0.98 6.72 -25.80
CA ASN A 540 -0.45 6.83 -25.46
C ASN A 540 -1.07 5.46 -25.14
N VAL A 541 -0.23 4.46 -24.91
CA VAL A 541 -0.64 3.11 -24.52
C VAL A 541 -0.38 2.97 -23.03
N GLU A 542 -1.44 2.72 -22.28
CA GLU A 542 -1.40 2.51 -20.84
C GLU A 542 -1.89 1.10 -20.51
N ILE A 543 -1.06 0.34 -19.79
CA ILE A 543 -1.36 -1.01 -19.34
C ILE A 543 -1.38 -0.97 -17.81
N ASN A 544 -2.55 -1.20 -17.21
CA ASN A 544 -2.76 -1.22 -15.78
C ASN A 544 -3.11 -2.65 -15.33
N ILE A 545 -2.26 -3.24 -14.51
CA ILE A 545 -2.45 -4.58 -13.94
C ILE A 545 -2.64 -4.43 -12.43
N THR A 546 -3.84 -4.74 -11.95
CA THR A 546 -4.19 -4.71 -10.52
C THR A 546 -4.39 -6.11 -9.93
N GLY A 547 -4.51 -7.14 -10.78
CA GLY A 547 -4.63 -8.54 -10.39
C GLY A 547 -4.61 -9.48 -11.59
N GLY A 548 -4.64 -10.79 -11.34
CA GLY A 548 -4.64 -11.84 -12.38
C GLY A 548 -3.45 -12.81 -12.28
N GLU A 549 -3.56 -13.96 -12.94
CA GLU A 549 -2.52 -14.99 -13.06
C GLU A 549 -1.97 -14.97 -14.49
N PHE A 550 -0.68 -14.67 -14.64
CA PHE A 550 0.00 -14.60 -15.93
C PHE A 550 0.90 -15.82 -16.09
N THR A 551 0.66 -16.61 -17.14
CA THR A 551 1.56 -17.70 -17.57
C THR A 551 2.17 -17.29 -18.90
N GLY A 552 3.49 -17.20 -19.00
CA GLY A 552 4.21 -16.57 -20.11
C GLY A 552 4.51 -15.09 -19.85
N ASP A 553 5.50 -14.57 -20.55
CA ASP A 553 6.07 -13.25 -20.25
C ASP A 553 5.19 -12.09 -20.78
N ILE A 554 5.36 -10.92 -20.18
CA ILE A 554 4.89 -9.63 -20.69
C ILE A 554 6.04 -8.97 -21.46
N ALA A 555 5.89 -8.90 -22.78
CA ALA A 555 6.90 -8.34 -23.68
C ALA A 555 6.41 -7.01 -24.28
N LEU A 556 7.11 -5.92 -23.92
CA LEU A 556 6.80 -4.57 -24.39
C LEU A 556 7.68 -4.14 -25.57
N THR A 557 7.08 -3.33 -26.44
CA THR A 557 7.77 -2.59 -27.50
C THR A 557 8.53 -3.46 -28.51
N GLY A 558 7.97 -4.59 -28.93
CA GLY A 558 8.59 -5.45 -29.96
C GLY A 558 8.90 -4.68 -31.25
N GLY A 559 10.14 -4.79 -31.76
CA GLY A 559 10.59 -4.14 -33.01
C GLY A 559 11.87 -3.30 -32.87
N ALA A 560 12.13 -2.40 -33.83
CA ALA A 560 13.30 -1.48 -33.81
C ALA A 560 13.19 -0.37 -32.75
N ASN A 561 14.33 0.23 -32.35
CA ASN A 561 14.43 1.30 -31.33
C ASN A 561 13.33 2.37 -31.48
N LYS A 562 12.62 2.65 -30.38
CA LYS A 562 11.53 3.64 -30.33
C LYS A 562 11.96 4.91 -29.61
N THR A 563 11.31 6.01 -29.94
CA THR A 563 11.56 7.33 -29.31
C THR A 563 10.76 7.56 -28.03
N ALA A 564 9.68 6.79 -27.83
CA ALA A 564 8.89 6.72 -26.60
C ALA A 564 8.13 5.39 -26.57
N ILE A 565 7.98 4.80 -25.38
CA ILE A 565 7.39 3.47 -25.18
C ILE A 565 6.05 3.54 -24.42
N GLU A 566 5.38 2.41 -24.28
CA GLU A 566 4.15 2.21 -23.50
C GLU A 566 4.40 2.42 -22.00
N THR A 567 3.37 2.84 -21.25
CA THR A 567 3.40 2.82 -19.77
C THR A 567 2.77 1.54 -19.25
N LEU A 568 3.49 0.83 -18.37
CA LEU A 568 3.01 -0.35 -17.67
C LEU A 568 2.99 -0.09 -16.16
N ASN A 569 1.82 -0.15 -15.55
CA ASN A 569 1.62 -0.03 -14.11
C ASN A 569 1.17 -1.37 -13.54
N ILE A 570 1.99 -2.00 -12.72
CA ILE A 570 1.64 -3.23 -12.00
C ILE A 570 1.44 -2.88 -10.53
N THR A 571 0.29 -3.22 -9.95
CA THR A 571 -0.04 -3.02 -8.53
C THR A 571 -0.44 -4.32 -7.84
N GLY A 572 -0.62 -5.41 -8.59
CA GLY A 572 -0.96 -6.74 -8.09
C GLY A 572 -1.00 -7.77 -9.23
N GLY A 573 -1.13 -9.05 -8.88
CA GLY A 573 -1.10 -10.19 -9.82
C GLY A 573 0.05 -11.15 -9.56
N THR A 574 0.00 -12.33 -10.18
CA THR A 574 1.05 -13.36 -10.11
C THR A 574 1.61 -13.62 -11.50
N PHE A 575 2.93 -13.58 -11.64
CA PHE A 575 3.64 -13.66 -12.91
C PHE A 575 4.51 -14.92 -12.95
N ASN A 576 4.28 -15.75 -13.95
CA ASN A 576 4.96 -17.02 -14.19
C ASN A 576 5.46 -17.09 -15.64
N GLY A 577 6.38 -16.20 -15.96
CA GLY A 577 7.12 -16.10 -17.22
C GLY A 577 8.39 -16.94 -17.19
N LEU A 578 8.98 -17.14 -18.37
CA LEU A 578 10.20 -17.94 -18.51
C LEU A 578 11.44 -17.07 -18.73
N TRP A 579 11.27 -15.80 -19.10
CA TRP A 579 12.31 -14.89 -19.56
C TRP A 579 12.40 -13.60 -18.74
N GLY A 580 11.91 -13.60 -17.50
CA GLY A 580 12.00 -12.45 -16.60
C GLY A 580 10.66 -11.80 -16.25
N ASP A 581 9.53 -12.46 -16.52
CA ASP A 581 8.13 -12.10 -16.25
C ASP A 581 7.66 -10.84 -17.00
N VAL A 582 8.45 -9.77 -16.99
CA VAL A 582 8.22 -8.50 -17.66
C VAL A 582 9.54 -8.01 -18.28
N TYR A 583 9.54 -7.77 -19.60
CA TYR A 583 10.70 -7.21 -20.29
C TYR A 583 10.30 -6.29 -21.46
N SER A 584 11.23 -5.46 -21.93
CA SER A 584 11.04 -4.55 -23.06
C SER A 584 12.15 -4.72 -24.09
N TYR A 585 11.80 -4.60 -25.38
CA TYR A 585 12.77 -4.53 -26.49
C TYR A 585 13.25 -3.10 -26.79
N GLY A 586 12.83 -2.09 -26.03
CA GLY A 586 13.26 -0.69 -26.16
C GLY A 586 14.67 -0.42 -25.65
N GLU A 587 15.21 0.79 -25.88
CA GLU A 587 16.51 1.18 -25.29
C GLU A 587 16.42 1.24 -23.75
N ASP A 588 17.42 0.67 -23.06
CA ASP A 588 17.42 0.45 -21.60
C ASP A 588 17.03 1.68 -20.77
N ALA A 589 17.44 2.88 -21.20
CA ALA A 589 17.14 4.13 -20.51
C ALA A 589 15.66 4.57 -20.59
N LEU A 590 14.96 4.22 -21.68
CA LEU A 590 13.55 4.54 -21.86
C LEU A 590 12.64 3.51 -21.19
N ALA A 591 13.09 2.24 -21.12
CA ALA A 591 12.41 1.17 -20.39
C ALA A 591 12.29 1.47 -18.88
N ALA A 592 13.33 2.07 -18.30
CA ALA A 592 13.38 2.40 -16.88
C ALA A 592 12.37 3.47 -16.44
N GLU A 593 11.93 4.38 -17.32
CA GLU A 593 10.99 5.45 -16.98
C GLU A 593 9.51 5.06 -17.15
N ALA A 594 9.20 4.00 -17.90
CA ALA A 594 7.82 3.69 -18.32
C ALA A 594 7.21 2.45 -17.67
N ILE A 595 8.01 1.60 -17.01
CA ILE A 595 7.53 0.41 -16.29
C ILE A 595 7.55 0.70 -14.79
N THR A 596 6.37 0.76 -14.17
CA THR A 596 6.19 0.98 -12.74
C THR A 596 5.63 -0.29 -12.09
N ILE A 597 6.35 -0.89 -11.15
CA ILE A 597 5.93 -2.08 -10.41
C ILE A 597 5.77 -1.71 -8.92
N LYS A 598 4.51 -1.59 -8.48
CA LYS A 598 4.08 -1.22 -7.12
C LYS A 598 3.59 -2.41 -6.29
N GLY A 599 3.49 -3.60 -6.88
CA GLY A 599 3.04 -4.83 -6.24
C GLY A 599 2.98 -6.00 -7.21
N GLY A 600 2.74 -7.21 -6.70
CA GLY A 600 2.71 -8.45 -7.49
C GLY A 600 3.70 -9.51 -7.01
N GLU A 601 3.47 -10.74 -7.44
CA GLU A 601 4.27 -11.93 -7.11
C GLU A 601 4.98 -12.44 -8.38
N PHE A 602 6.32 -12.51 -8.35
CA PHE A 602 7.15 -12.84 -9.52
C PHE A 602 7.92 -14.15 -9.32
N SER A 603 7.98 -14.96 -10.38
CA SER A 603 8.71 -16.23 -10.48
C SER A 603 10.14 -16.04 -11.00
N THR A 604 10.35 -15.00 -11.81
CA THR A 604 11.64 -14.64 -12.39
C THR A 604 11.82 -13.12 -12.34
N LEU A 605 13.06 -12.63 -12.36
CA LEU A 605 13.36 -11.19 -12.33
C LEU A 605 14.32 -10.84 -13.46
N TYR A 606 13.88 -9.99 -14.39
CA TYR A 606 14.77 -9.40 -15.41
C TYR A 606 15.66 -8.29 -14.77
N PRO A 607 16.88 -8.01 -15.31
CA PRO A 607 17.96 -7.29 -14.60
C PRO A 607 17.72 -5.81 -14.24
N MET A 608 16.56 -5.24 -14.54
CA MET A 608 16.23 -3.84 -14.24
C MET A 608 14.91 -3.73 -13.48
N VAL A 609 14.99 -3.80 -12.15
CA VAL A 609 13.90 -3.39 -11.26
C VAL A 609 14.09 -1.91 -10.94
N TYR A 610 13.21 -1.05 -11.45
CA TYR A 610 13.18 0.36 -11.07
C TYR A 610 12.12 0.55 -9.97
N LEU A 611 12.58 0.85 -8.75
CA LEU A 611 11.72 1.33 -7.66
C LEU A 611 12.00 2.83 -7.51
N ASP A 612 10.97 3.68 -7.61
CA ASP A 612 11.07 5.16 -7.63
C ASP A 612 10.56 5.80 -6.33
N SER A 613 10.03 5.03 -5.38
CA SER A 613 9.54 5.56 -4.10
C SER A 613 9.62 4.61 -2.91
N ALA A 614 9.78 5.17 -1.71
CA ALA A 614 9.84 4.45 -0.42
C ALA A 614 8.65 3.51 -0.15
N GLU A 615 7.51 3.75 -0.78
CA GLU A 615 6.28 2.96 -0.60
C GLU A 615 6.24 1.74 -1.53
N GLU A 616 7.13 1.63 -2.51
CA GLU A 616 7.15 0.52 -3.46
C GLU A 616 7.78 -0.74 -2.85
N VAL A 617 7.07 -1.86 -2.97
CA VAL A 617 7.47 -3.17 -2.42
C VAL A 617 7.42 -4.23 -3.52
N LEU A 618 8.58 -4.79 -3.87
CA LEU A 618 8.72 -5.98 -4.70
C LEU A 618 8.75 -7.22 -3.80
N THR A 619 7.84 -8.17 -4.02
CA THR A 619 7.73 -9.39 -3.19
C THR A 619 8.06 -10.65 -3.98
N LEU A 620 8.93 -11.50 -3.44
CA LEU A 620 9.22 -12.81 -4.05
C LEU A 620 8.08 -13.81 -3.86
N ALA A 621 7.70 -14.51 -4.93
CA ALA A 621 6.74 -15.62 -4.89
C ALA A 621 7.42 -16.95 -4.54
N GLU A 622 8.63 -17.15 -5.05
CA GLU A 622 9.42 -18.36 -4.91
C GLU A 622 10.92 -18.06 -4.76
N ASP A 623 11.73 -19.12 -4.61
CA ASP A 623 13.18 -18.99 -4.59
C ASP A 623 13.68 -18.65 -6.01
N ILE A 624 14.40 -17.54 -6.15
CA ILE A 624 14.88 -17.04 -7.45
C ILE A 624 16.40 -17.19 -7.55
N ALA A 625 16.88 -17.67 -8.69
CA ALA A 625 18.29 -17.64 -9.07
C ALA A 625 18.51 -16.58 -10.16
N LEU A 626 19.21 -15.51 -9.80
CA LEU A 626 19.57 -14.44 -10.73
C LEU A 626 20.65 -14.94 -11.70
N GLU A 627 20.41 -14.74 -12.98
CA GLU A 627 21.41 -14.94 -14.04
C GLU A 627 22.33 -13.72 -14.20
N GLU A 628 21.82 -12.52 -13.92
CA GLU A 628 22.56 -11.26 -14.00
C GLU A 628 22.46 -10.43 -12.71
N ALA A 629 23.35 -9.44 -12.58
CA ALA A 629 23.37 -8.54 -11.43
C ALA A 629 22.25 -7.49 -11.51
N LEU A 630 21.71 -7.10 -10.35
CA LEU A 630 20.70 -6.05 -10.24
C LEU A 630 21.35 -4.69 -9.96
N THR A 631 20.77 -3.61 -10.48
CA THR A 631 21.14 -2.23 -10.13
C THR A 631 19.90 -1.47 -9.64
N PHE A 632 19.98 -0.88 -8.45
CA PHE A 632 18.91 -0.06 -7.85
C PHE A 632 19.31 1.42 -7.82
N ASN A 633 18.58 2.26 -8.55
CA ASN A 633 18.87 3.70 -8.67
C ASN A 633 17.91 4.61 -7.86
N GLY A 634 16.67 4.17 -7.57
CA GLY A 634 15.68 4.95 -6.82
C GLY A 634 15.51 4.46 -5.37
N GLU A 635 14.30 4.55 -4.83
CA GLU A 635 13.99 4.17 -3.45
C GLU A 635 12.93 3.06 -3.42
N GLY A 636 13.05 2.07 -2.53
CA GLY A 636 12.02 1.03 -2.36
C GLY A 636 12.43 -0.17 -1.52
N THR A 637 11.54 -1.17 -1.44
CA THR A 637 11.72 -2.40 -0.66
C THR A 637 11.70 -3.65 -1.52
N LEU A 638 12.68 -4.53 -1.35
CA LEU A 638 12.69 -5.92 -1.81
C LEU A 638 12.34 -6.83 -0.62
N ASP A 639 11.08 -7.26 -0.55
CA ASP A 639 10.61 -8.25 0.42
C ASP A 639 10.83 -9.67 -0.12
N LEU A 640 11.72 -10.41 0.53
CA LEU A 640 12.04 -11.77 0.13
C LEU A 640 10.96 -12.78 0.56
N ASN A 641 9.97 -12.40 1.38
CA ASN A 641 8.81 -13.21 1.77
C ASN A 641 9.13 -14.65 2.26
N GLY A 642 10.20 -14.78 3.03
CA GLY A 642 10.75 -16.04 3.54
C GLY A 642 11.47 -16.89 2.49
N LYS A 643 11.63 -16.40 1.25
CA LYS A 643 12.28 -17.07 0.12
C LYS A 643 13.78 -16.75 0.04
N THR A 644 14.43 -17.42 -0.91
CA THR A 644 15.85 -17.27 -1.22
C THR A 644 16.04 -16.55 -2.56
N LEU A 645 16.74 -15.43 -2.55
CA LEU A 645 17.32 -14.84 -3.75
C LEU A 645 18.78 -15.28 -3.86
N SER A 646 19.17 -15.90 -4.97
CA SER A 646 20.50 -16.48 -5.14
C SER A 646 21.18 -16.03 -6.43
N ALA A 647 22.51 -16.01 -6.46
CA ALA A 647 23.28 -15.77 -7.67
C ALA A 647 24.58 -16.57 -7.67
N VAL A 648 25.01 -17.01 -8.85
CA VAL A 648 26.29 -17.71 -9.04
C VAL A 648 27.12 -16.96 -10.07
N SER A 649 28.27 -16.44 -9.66
CA SER A 649 29.22 -15.75 -10.54
C SER A 649 30.37 -16.65 -10.95
N THR A 650 30.66 -16.68 -12.25
CA THR A 650 31.86 -17.29 -12.84
C THR A 650 32.88 -16.24 -13.32
N GLN A 651 32.62 -14.95 -13.07
CA GLN A 651 33.38 -13.82 -13.59
C GLN A 651 34.79 -13.76 -13.00
N THR A 652 35.82 -13.62 -13.84
CA THR A 652 37.22 -13.51 -13.39
C THR A 652 37.83 -12.16 -13.78
N GLY A 653 38.67 -11.60 -12.91
CA GLY A 653 39.46 -10.40 -13.18
C GLY A 653 38.75 -9.04 -12.96
N THR A 654 37.52 -9.04 -12.44
CA THR A 654 36.74 -7.83 -12.13
C THR A 654 35.81 -8.06 -10.92
N ASN A 655 35.34 -6.99 -10.28
CA ASN A 655 34.38 -7.12 -9.18
C ASN A 655 33.02 -7.62 -9.68
N TYR A 656 32.46 -8.61 -9.01
CA TYR A 656 31.08 -9.04 -9.18
C TYR A 656 30.22 -8.52 -8.02
N ASN A 657 29.16 -7.80 -8.34
CA ASN A 657 28.17 -7.32 -7.38
C ASN A 657 26.84 -7.95 -7.74
N MET A 658 26.25 -8.75 -6.85
CA MET A 658 24.92 -9.31 -7.11
C MET A 658 23.86 -8.20 -7.15
N ILE A 659 23.99 -7.21 -6.26
CA ILE A 659 23.13 -6.02 -6.22
C ILE A 659 23.99 -4.76 -6.06
N ASP A 660 23.91 -3.83 -7.03
CA ASP A 660 24.50 -2.49 -6.97
C ASP A 660 23.47 -1.47 -6.48
N VAL A 661 23.72 -0.86 -5.33
CA VAL A 661 22.79 0.07 -4.64
C VAL A 661 23.30 1.49 -4.80
N ARG A 662 22.60 2.28 -5.61
CA ARG A 662 22.90 3.68 -5.90
C ARG A 662 21.87 4.66 -5.31
N GLY A 663 20.65 4.18 -5.06
CA GLY A 663 19.60 4.89 -4.31
C GLY A 663 19.37 4.31 -2.91
N THR A 664 18.12 4.27 -2.44
CA THR A 664 17.75 3.75 -1.11
C THR A 664 17.04 2.40 -1.23
N LEU A 665 17.73 1.32 -0.89
CA LEU A 665 17.16 -0.04 -0.94
C LEU A 665 16.95 -0.59 0.46
N THR A 666 15.72 -1.03 0.75
CA THR A 666 15.42 -1.89 1.90
C THR A 666 15.28 -3.33 1.42
N VAL A 667 15.97 -4.28 2.05
CA VAL A 667 15.78 -5.72 1.82
C VAL A 667 15.22 -6.33 3.09
N ALA A 668 14.15 -7.12 2.97
CA ALA A 668 13.43 -7.64 4.13
C ALA A 668 13.11 -9.14 4.04
N ASN A 669 12.95 -9.78 5.20
CA ASN A 669 12.27 -11.07 5.40
C ASN A 669 12.71 -12.23 4.50
N GLY A 670 13.96 -12.70 4.57
CA GLY A 670 14.34 -13.92 3.84
C GLY A 670 15.83 -14.13 3.71
N THR A 671 16.25 -14.90 2.71
CA THR A 671 17.66 -15.24 2.49
C THR A 671 18.16 -14.67 1.17
N ILE A 672 19.33 -14.02 1.19
CA ILE A 672 20.04 -13.64 -0.05
C ILE A 672 21.41 -14.30 -0.08
N THR A 673 21.77 -14.93 -1.20
CA THR A 673 22.97 -15.75 -1.29
C THR A 673 23.72 -15.51 -2.61
N THR A 674 24.99 -15.13 -2.53
CA THR A 674 25.87 -15.13 -3.71
C THR A 674 26.96 -16.19 -3.57
N LYS A 675 27.35 -16.83 -4.66
CA LYS A 675 28.49 -17.75 -4.73
C LYS A 675 29.37 -17.38 -5.91
N HIS A 676 30.68 -17.39 -5.69
CA HIS A 676 31.66 -17.33 -6.78
C HIS A 676 32.27 -18.70 -7.04
N GLU A 677 32.29 -19.12 -8.31
CA GLU A 677 32.91 -20.36 -8.77
C GLU A 677 34.32 -20.08 -9.30
N GLY A 678 35.32 -20.10 -8.40
CA GLY A 678 36.71 -19.80 -8.73
C GLY A 678 37.54 -19.36 -7.52
N GLN A 679 38.82 -19.03 -7.77
CA GLN A 679 39.68 -18.38 -6.77
C GLN A 679 39.55 -16.85 -6.93
N ASN A 680 39.15 -16.15 -5.86
CA ASN A 680 39.18 -14.69 -5.79
C ASN A 680 40.64 -14.22 -5.66
N MET A 681 41.31 -13.96 -6.79
CA MET A 681 42.74 -13.62 -6.80
C MET A 681 42.99 -12.16 -7.17
N GLY A 682 42.87 -11.25 -6.21
CA GLY A 682 43.41 -9.89 -6.32
C GLY A 682 42.58 -8.79 -5.65
N TRP A 683 43.22 -7.64 -5.41
CA TRP A 683 42.62 -6.47 -4.76
C TRP A 683 41.37 -5.93 -5.48
N ASN A 684 41.29 -6.11 -6.81
CA ASN A 684 40.21 -5.63 -7.68
C ASN A 684 39.31 -6.77 -8.23
N ASN A 685 39.22 -7.89 -7.52
CA ASN A 685 38.44 -9.06 -7.93
C ASN A 685 37.61 -9.60 -6.75
N SER A 686 36.68 -8.77 -6.27
CA SER A 686 35.77 -9.10 -5.15
C SER A 686 34.44 -9.67 -5.61
N THR A 687 33.82 -10.49 -4.76
CA THR A 687 32.44 -10.95 -4.92
C THR A 687 31.62 -10.33 -3.81
N ASN A 688 30.56 -9.60 -4.16
CA ASN A 688 29.75 -8.82 -3.23
C ASN A 688 28.29 -9.23 -3.36
N VAL A 689 27.59 -9.46 -2.24
CA VAL A 689 26.12 -9.54 -2.27
C VAL A 689 25.58 -8.16 -2.61
N PHE A 690 26.01 -7.16 -1.85
CA PHE A 690 25.65 -5.75 -2.04
C PHE A 690 26.90 -4.90 -2.25
N ASN A 691 26.85 -4.03 -3.26
CA ASN A 691 27.81 -2.97 -3.48
C ASN A 691 27.07 -1.64 -3.34
N VAL A 692 27.44 -0.82 -2.36
CA VAL A 692 26.77 0.46 -2.08
C VAL A 692 27.66 1.59 -2.58
N THR A 693 27.16 2.36 -3.55
CA THR A 693 27.94 3.38 -4.28
C THR A 693 27.12 4.64 -4.51
N ALA A 694 27.76 5.72 -5.00
CA ALA A 694 27.09 6.91 -5.55
C ALA A 694 26.06 7.64 -4.65
N GLY A 695 26.14 7.52 -3.31
CA GLY A 695 25.13 8.11 -2.42
C GLY A 695 24.19 7.10 -1.78
N GLY A 696 24.32 5.81 -2.11
CA GLY A 696 23.35 4.78 -1.77
C GLY A 696 23.15 4.54 -0.27
N VAL A 697 21.92 4.14 0.07
CA VAL A 697 21.48 3.72 1.40
C VAL A 697 20.98 2.29 1.30
N LEU A 698 21.58 1.38 2.09
CA LEU A 698 21.15 -0.01 2.19
C LEU A 698 20.59 -0.27 3.59
N ASN A 699 19.32 -0.70 3.66
CA ASN A 699 18.67 -1.17 4.89
C ASN A 699 18.45 -2.69 4.79
N LEU A 700 18.89 -3.44 5.80
CA LEU A 700 18.64 -4.89 5.92
C LEU A 700 17.78 -5.15 7.15
N GLU A 701 16.58 -5.71 6.95
CA GLU A 701 15.57 -5.93 7.99
C GLU A 701 15.16 -7.41 8.07
N SER A 702 15.59 -8.13 9.11
CA SER A 702 15.30 -9.56 9.26
C SER A 702 15.77 -10.43 8.08
N VAL A 703 16.95 -10.13 7.54
CA VAL A 703 17.53 -10.82 6.37
C VAL A 703 18.69 -11.73 6.78
N VAL A 704 18.79 -12.89 6.13
CA VAL A 704 19.98 -13.75 6.17
C VAL A 704 20.77 -13.56 4.88
N ALA A 705 21.81 -12.74 4.90
CA ALA A 705 22.65 -12.43 3.74
C ALA A 705 23.97 -13.21 3.78
N LYS A 706 24.22 -14.02 2.75
CA LYS A 706 25.35 -14.94 2.67
C LYS A 706 26.19 -14.73 1.42
N ASN A 707 27.49 -14.63 1.59
CA ASN A 707 28.45 -14.84 0.53
C ASN A 707 29.13 -16.20 0.74
N LEU A 708 28.99 -17.11 -0.22
CA LEU A 708 29.48 -18.49 -0.14
C LEU A 708 30.80 -18.75 -0.92
N GLY A 709 31.35 -17.76 -1.64
CA GLY A 709 32.45 -17.98 -2.59
C GLY A 709 33.80 -17.39 -2.18
N GLY A 710 34.90 -18.03 -2.61
CA GLY A 710 36.30 -17.57 -2.58
C GLY A 710 36.88 -17.26 -1.20
N SER A 711 37.92 -17.97 -0.75
CA SER A 711 38.52 -17.78 0.58
C SER A 711 39.01 -16.36 0.90
N ASP A 712 39.17 -15.51 -0.12
CA ASP A 712 39.61 -14.12 -0.01
C ASP A 712 38.64 -13.18 -0.76
N MET A 713 38.54 -11.92 -0.33
CA MET A 713 37.78 -10.83 -1.01
C MET A 713 36.28 -11.09 -1.26
N ALA A 714 35.65 -11.94 -0.45
CA ALA A 714 34.20 -12.16 -0.43
C ALA A 714 33.53 -11.24 0.59
N PHE A 715 32.58 -10.40 0.15
CA PHE A 715 31.87 -9.44 0.99
C PHE A 715 30.36 -9.66 0.96
N VAL A 716 29.68 -9.49 2.10
CA VAL A 716 28.21 -9.37 2.07
C VAL A 716 27.88 -7.94 1.65
N ALA A 717 28.34 -6.94 2.39
CA ALA A 717 28.18 -5.54 2.02
C ALA A 717 29.55 -4.89 1.75
N HIS A 718 29.70 -4.30 0.57
CA HIS A 718 30.86 -3.51 0.18
C HIS A 718 30.44 -2.06 -0.02
N LEU A 719 30.82 -1.19 0.91
CA LEU A 719 30.59 0.25 0.82
C LEU A 719 31.78 0.84 0.05
N ASN A 720 31.55 1.27 -1.18
CA ASN A 720 32.59 1.59 -2.16
C ASN A 720 32.26 2.90 -2.86
N ASN A 721 32.67 4.05 -2.31
CA ASN A 721 32.33 5.34 -2.92
C ASN A 721 33.38 6.44 -2.75
N TRP A 722 33.22 7.49 -3.57
CA TRP A 722 33.77 8.85 -3.45
C TRP A 722 32.67 9.84 -3.00
N GLY A 723 32.00 9.56 -1.89
CA GLY A 723 30.84 10.31 -1.40
C GLY A 723 30.20 9.69 -0.15
N GLU A 724 29.07 10.23 0.31
CA GLU A 724 28.34 9.68 1.46
C GLU A 724 27.65 8.35 1.10
N VAL A 725 27.74 7.33 1.97
CA VAL A 725 26.97 6.08 1.83
C VAL A 725 26.53 5.57 3.21
N THR A 726 25.37 4.90 3.25
CA THR A 726 24.78 4.42 4.51
C THR A 726 24.44 2.94 4.46
N LEU A 727 24.79 2.21 5.52
CA LEU A 727 24.36 0.83 5.78
C LEU A 727 23.65 0.76 7.13
N ASN A 728 22.40 0.32 7.13
CA ASN A 728 21.62 0.01 8.32
C ASN A 728 21.29 -1.48 8.33
N VAL A 729 21.58 -2.17 9.43
CA VAL A 729 21.31 -3.60 9.59
C VAL A 729 20.58 -3.83 10.90
N ASN A 730 19.38 -4.42 10.83
CA ASN A 730 18.53 -4.71 11.98
C ASN A 730 18.04 -6.16 11.93
N ASN A 731 18.10 -6.85 13.07
CA ASN A 731 17.62 -8.24 13.25
C ASN A 731 18.11 -9.24 12.17
N SER A 732 19.28 -8.98 11.57
CA SER A 732 19.75 -9.69 10.38
C SER A 732 21.00 -10.52 10.66
N THR A 733 21.31 -11.47 9.77
CA THR A 733 22.53 -12.27 9.81
C THR A 733 23.35 -12.05 8.55
N LEU A 734 24.61 -11.64 8.69
CA LEU A 734 25.56 -11.50 7.58
C LEU A 734 26.67 -12.54 7.70
N GLU A 735 26.79 -13.42 6.71
CA GLU A 735 27.79 -14.50 6.69
C GLU A 735 28.69 -14.41 5.46
N SER A 736 30.00 -14.45 5.66
CA SER A 736 31.00 -14.49 4.59
C SER A 736 32.24 -15.28 5.00
N PRO A 737 32.91 -16.01 4.10
CA PRO A 737 34.18 -16.67 4.42
C PRO A 737 35.31 -15.68 4.74
N TYR A 738 35.20 -14.43 4.28
CA TYR A 738 36.27 -13.43 4.41
C TYR A 738 35.87 -12.21 5.21
N VAL A 739 35.01 -11.34 4.69
CA VAL A 739 34.50 -10.16 5.44
C VAL A 739 33.00 -10.02 5.27
N ALA A 740 32.25 -9.77 6.35
CA ALA A 740 30.82 -9.52 6.23
C ALA A 740 30.56 -8.10 5.71
N VAL A 741 31.09 -7.08 6.39
CA VAL A 741 30.98 -5.68 5.97
C VAL A 741 32.35 -5.09 5.67
N ARG A 742 32.60 -4.68 4.43
CA ARG A 742 33.78 -3.90 4.06
C ARG A 742 33.39 -2.44 3.84
N VAL A 743 34.07 -1.55 4.54
CA VAL A 743 33.98 -0.11 4.34
C VAL A 743 35.25 0.36 3.65
N PHE A 744 35.12 0.83 2.41
CA PHE A 744 36.22 1.35 1.61
C PHE A 744 36.16 2.88 1.61
N ASN A 745 37.18 3.53 2.18
CA ASN A 745 37.17 4.98 2.41
C ASN A 745 38.41 5.62 1.78
N SER A 746 38.17 6.59 0.89
CA SER A 746 39.17 7.21 0.02
C SER A 746 39.75 8.54 0.55
N GLY A 747 39.29 9.00 1.72
CA GLY A 747 39.79 10.22 2.38
C GLY A 747 38.82 11.41 2.34
N TYR A 748 37.83 11.41 1.44
CA TYR A 748 36.77 12.44 1.33
C TYR A 748 35.39 11.96 1.77
N ASP A 749 35.25 10.67 2.12
CA ASP A 749 33.95 10.01 2.25
C ASP A 749 33.39 10.07 3.67
N MET A 750 32.08 10.28 3.77
CA MET A 750 31.32 10.03 5.00
C MET A 750 30.63 8.68 4.88
N ASN A 751 31.05 7.70 5.66
CA ASN A 751 30.37 6.40 5.69
C ASN A 751 29.58 6.29 6.99
N ASN A 752 28.29 5.98 6.89
CA ASN A 752 27.42 5.72 8.04
C ASN A 752 27.14 4.22 8.10
N VAL A 753 27.52 3.55 9.19
CA VAL A 753 27.21 2.14 9.39
C VAL A 753 26.58 1.94 10.76
N THR A 754 25.34 1.46 10.75
CA THR A 754 24.57 1.12 11.95
C THR A 754 24.20 -0.35 11.89
N ILE A 755 24.52 -1.12 12.94
CA ILE A 755 24.15 -2.53 13.04
C ILE A 755 23.53 -2.76 14.42
N LYS A 756 22.33 -3.33 14.50
CA LYS A 756 21.60 -3.60 15.75
C LYS A 756 20.95 -4.97 15.73
N ASN A 757 20.92 -5.63 16.88
CA ASN A 757 20.29 -6.95 17.10
C ASN A 757 20.67 -8.01 16.05
N SER A 758 21.89 -7.93 15.49
CA SER A 758 22.27 -8.68 14.30
C SER A 758 23.48 -9.58 14.56
N THR A 759 23.62 -10.64 13.75
CA THR A 759 24.74 -11.59 13.82
C THR A 759 25.65 -11.40 12.62
N LEU A 760 26.95 -11.17 12.85
CA LEU A 760 27.96 -11.14 11.80
C LEU A 760 28.87 -12.36 11.96
N LYS A 761 29.05 -13.12 10.88
CA LYS A 761 29.90 -14.31 10.85
C LYS A 761 30.90 -14.22 9.70
N ALA A 762 32.17 -13.96 10.01
CA ALA A 762 33.23 -13.92 9.00
C ALA A 762 34.64 -14.00 9.60
N LYS A 763 35.66 -14.24 8.76
CA LYS A 763 37.06 -14.15 9.22
C LYS A 763 37.35 -12.79 9.87
N ASN A 764 36.94 -11.70 9.22
CA ASN A 764 36.77 -10.41 9.88
C ASN A 764 35.32 -9.95 9.73
N CYS A 765 34.57 -9.73 10.81
CA CYS A 765 33.16 -9.35 10.68
C CYS A 765 33.02 -7.99 9.99
N VAL A 766 33.79 -6.99 10.42
CA VAL A 766 33.89 -5.71 9.71
C VAL A 766 35.34 -5.39 9.39
N TRP A 767 35.59 -4.94 8.16
CA TRP A 767 36.88 -4.40 7.74
C TRP A 767 36.72 -2.97 7.23
N VAL A 768 37.28 -2.02 7.96
CA VAL A 768 37.42 -0.63 7.51
C VAL A 768 38.78 -0.47 6.86
N HIS A 769 38.78 -0.14 5.57
CA HIS A 769 39.98 0.08 4.78
C HIS A 769 40.06 1.55 4.36
N ASN A 770 41.16 2.22 4.72
CA ASN A 770 41.48 3.56 4.27
C ASN A 770 42.75 3.56 3.43
N TYR A 771 42.78 4.38 2.38
CA TYR A 771 44.00 4.63 1.63
C TYR A 771 45.07 5.25 2.54
N THR A 772 46.29 4.74 2.49
CA THR A 772 47.41 5.35 3.21
C THR A 772 48.13 6.36 2.33
N ALA A 773 48.78 7.34 2.96
CA ALA A 773 49.63 8.35 2.30
C ALA A 773 50.75 7.77 1.39
N ALA A 774 51.04 6.47 1.42
CA ALA A 774 52.00 5.82 0.52
C ALA A 774 51.40 5.47 -0.86
N ASP A 775 50.07 5.45 -0.96
CA ASP A 775 49.33 4.99 -2.14
C ASP A 775 48.96 6.15 -3.09
N PHE A 776 49.14 7.41 -2.67
CA PHE A 776 48.98 8.62 -3.49
C PHE A 776 50.27 9.45 -3.56
N GLY A 777 50.44 10.18 -4.66
CA GLY A 777 51.53 11.15 -4.84
C GLY A 777 51.55 12.23 -3.75
N THR A 778 52.66 12.96 -3.65
CA THR A 778 53.00 13.86 -2.51
C THR A 778 52.01 14.97 -2.15
N GLN A 779 50.92 15.14 -2.91
CA GLN A 779 49.93 16.21 -2.73
C GLN A 779 48.70 15.79 -1.89
N ASP A 780 48.34 14.50 -1.83
CA ASP A 780 47.12 14.00 -1.14
C ASP A 780 47.31 13.62 0.34
N LYS A 781 48.52 13.79 0.89
CA LYS A 781 48.83 13.39 2.28
C LYS A 781 48.12 14.21 3.35
N ALA A 782 47.67 15.42 3.01
CA ALA A 782 46.99 16.33 3.94
C ALA A 782 45.46 16.11 3.97
N ASP A 783 44.87 15.53 2.92
CA ASP A 783 43.42 15.40 2.79
C ASP A 783 42.86 14.06 3.29
N ALA A 784 43.69 13.01 3.39
CA ALA A 784 43.33 11.70 3.98
C ALA A 784 42.92 11.74 5.47
N GLN A 785 42.89 12.92 6.11
CA GLN A 785 42.54 13.12 7.52
C GLN A 785 41.09 13.57 7.76
N LYS A 786 40.25 13.70 6.72
CA LYS A 786 38.86 14.21 6.85
C LYS A 786 37.77 13.13 6.75
N ALA A 787 38.13 11.89 6.42
CA ALA A 787 37.23 10.75 6.39
C ALA A 787 36.49 10.59 7.74
N LEU A 788 35.17 10.71 7.73
CA LEU A 788 34.30 10.51 8.89
C LEU A 788 33.61 9.16 8.74
N LEU A 789 33.82 8.28 9.71
CA LEU A 789 33.07 7.03 9.84
C LEU A 789 32.18 7.14 11.09
N ASN A 790 30.87 7.22 10.87
CA ASN A 790 29.89 7.08 11.94
C ASN A 790 29.59 5.59 12.09
N PHE A 791 30.02 4.99 13.20
CA PHE A 791 30.08 3.54 13.37
C PHE A 791 29.36 3.08 14.64
N ASP A 792 28.05 2.82 14.54
CA ASP A 792 27.22 2.31 15.63
C ASP A 792 27.00 0.80 15.47
N ILE A 793 28.02 0.00 15.79
CA ILE A 793 27.94 -1.48 15.73
C ILE A 793 28.28 -2.16 17.06
N LEU A 794 28.85 -1.41 18.01
CA LEU A 794 29.27 -1.91 19.32
C LEU A 794 28.31 -1.41 20.39
N ASN A 795 27.01 -1.55 20.15
CA ASN A 795 25.94 -1.16 21.08
C ASN A 795 25.53 -2.29 22.04
N GLY A 796 26.22 -3.44 21.99
CA GLY A 796 25.97 -4.59 22.86
C GLY A 796 24.80 -5.48 22.46
N THR A 797 24.11 -5.18 21.35
CA THR A 797 22.98 -5.99 20.85
C THR A 797 23.38 -6.98 19.75
N ASN A 798 24.59 -6.86 19.21
CA ASN A 798 25.07 -7.68 18.09
C ASN A 798 25.89 -8.88 18.57
N THR A 799 25.85 -9.95 17.78
CA THR A 799 26.70 -11.14 17.96
C THR A 799 27.76 -11.19 16.86
N PHE A 800 29.03 -11.35 17.23
CA PHE A 800 30.14 -11.46 16.29
C PHE A 800 30.79 -12.85 16.38
N GLU A 801 30.75 -13.61 15.30
CA GLU A 801 31.40 -14.91 15.14
C GLU A 801 32.58 -14.78 14.17
N TYR A 802 33.81 -14.76 14.70
CA TYR A 802 35.00 -14.49 13.88
C TYR A 802 36.16 -15.43 14.17
N THR A 803 37.03 -15.58 13.17
CA THR A 803 38.28 -16.37 13.29
C THR A 803 39.54 -15.50 13.34
N ALA A 804 39.46 -14.22 12.95
CA ALA A 804 40.56 -13.25 13.09
C ALA A 804 40.17 -12.04 13.95
N ALA A 805 39.17 -11.25 13.56
CA ALA A 805 38.74 -10.06 14.33
C ALA A 805 37.26 -9.74 14.15
N ALA A 806 36.60 -9.25 15.21
CA ALA A 806 35.26 -8.67 15.11
C ALA A 806 35.28 -7.40 14.24
N VAL A 807 36.20 -6.47 14.55
CA VAL A 807 36.40 -5.24 13.76
C VAL A 807 37.86 -5.09 13.46
N ARG A 808 38.21 -5.09 12.17
CA ARG A 808 39.54 -4.78 11.67
C ARG A 808 39.57 -3.33 11.19
N LEU A 809 40.18 -2.47 12.00
CA LEU A 809 40.42 -1.07 11.66
C LEU A 809 41.83 -0.98 11.05
N GLY A 810 41.93 -0.82 9.74
CA GLY A 810 43.23 -0.76 9.06
C GLY A 810 43.84 0.64 9.10
N MET A 811 44.22 1.19 10.26
CA MET A 811 44.70 2.59 10.29
C MET A 811 45.77 2.92 11.35
N THR A 812 46.68 3.84 10.97
CA THR A 812 47.47 4.72 11.85
C THR A 812 46.97 6.16 11.67
N ASN A 813 46.96 6.97 12.74
CA ASN A 813 46.58 8.40 12.72
C ASN A 813 45.10 8.75 12.44
N SER A 814 44.15 7.96 12.94
CA SER A 814 42.69 8.12 12.67
C SER A 814 41.93 8.74 13.82
N THR A 815 40.66 9.16 13.63
CA THR A 815 39.76 9.53 14.74
C THR A 815 38.58 8.56 14.85
N TYR A 816 38.39 7.98 16.03
CA TYR A 816 37.31 7.04 16.36
C TYR A 816 36.28 7.73 17.26
N LEU A 817 35.01 7.75 16.85
CA LEU A 817 33.93 8.40 17.61
C LEU A 817 33.24 7.39 18.53
N ILE A 818 33.06 7.74 19.81
CA ILE A 818 32.41 6.89 20.82
C ILE A 818 31.22 7.65 21.42
N ASP A 819 30.05 7.00 21.42
CA ASP A 819 28.80 7.56 21.94
C ASP A 819 28.17 6.73 23.06
N ASN A 820 28.71 5.55 23.37
CA ASN A 820 28.15 4.66 24.38
C ASN A 820 29.21 3.86 25.15
N ALA A 821 28.79 3.24 26.26
CA ALA A 821 29.68 2.53 27.18
C ALA A 821 30.28 1.25 26.58
N VAL A 822 29.55 0.56 25.70
CA VAL A 822 30.03 -0.68 25.07
C VAL A 822 31.16 -0.37 24.09
N GLY A 823 31.03 0.68 23.28
CA GLY A 823 32.13 1.17 22.44
C GLY A 823 33.38 1.52 23.23
N LEU A 824 33.22 2.16 24.39
CA LEU A 824 34.35 2.48 25.28
C LEU A 824 34.99 1.22 25.91
N LYS A 825 34.19 0.21 26.29
CA LYS A 825 34.70 -1.09 26.78
C LYS A 825 35.49 -1.82 25.71
N TYR A 826 35.03 -1.79 24.45
CA TYR A 826 35.76 -2.39 23.33
C TYR A 826 37.14 -1.73 23.14
N VAL A 827 37.23 -0.40 23.29
CA VAL A 827 38.54 0.29 23.29
C VAL A 827 39.44 -0.29 24.38
N ALA A 828 38.93 -0.51 25.59
CA ALA A 828 39.69 -1.13 26.68
C ALA A 828 40.15 -2.56 26.33
N GLU A 829 39.26 -3.39 25.78
CA GLU A 829 39.56 -4.77 25.38
C GLU A 829 40.66 -4.84 24.32
N GLN A 830 40.58 -4.01 23.27
CA GLN A 830 41.58 -3.99 22.21
C GLN A 830 42.95 -3.52 22.71
N VAL A 831 42.98 -2.50 23.58
CA VAL A 831 44.24 -2.04 24.18
C VAL A 831 44.85 -3.15 25.03
N ASN A 832 44.04 -3.84 25.83
CA ASN A 832 44.49 -4.90 26.72
C ASN A 832 44.81 -6.24 26.02
N SER A 833 44.59 -6.36 24.71
CA SER A 833 45.02 -7.52 23.92
C SER A 833 46.40 -7.35 23.27
N GLY A 834 47.10 -6.24 23.52
CA GLY A 834 48.54 -6.08 23.25
C GLY A 834 48.98 -5.64 21.85
N ALA A 835 48.07 -5.19 20.97
CA ALA A 835 48.41 -5.00 19.54
C ALA A 835 48.72 -3.56 19.07
N SER A 836 49.10 -2.62 19.94
CA SER A 836 49.37 -1.21 19.55
C SER A 836 48.24 -0.57 18.70
N TYR A 837 46.99 -1.05 18.85
CA TYR A 837 45.87 -0.78 17.93
C TYR A 837 45.61 0.69 17.62
N TYR A 838 45.75 1.56 18.63
CA TYR A 838 45.42 2.97 18.52
C TYR A 838 46.64 3.87 18.35
N LYS A 839 47.82 3.31 18.03
CA LYS A 839 49.05 4.08 17.89
C LYS A 839 48.90 5.24 16.92
N GLY A 840 49.08 6.46 17.42
CA GLY A 840 48.93 7.72 16.67
C GLY A 840 47.49 8.16 16.38
N SER A 841 46.50 7.31 16.65
CA SER A 841 45.08 7.59 16.44
C SER A 841 44.46 8.32 17.63
N THR A 842 43.25 8.86 17.47
CA THR A 842 42.48 9.61 18.47
C THR A 842 41.15 8.91 18.75
N ILE A 843 40.81 8.70 20.02
CA ILE A 843 39.47 8.33 20.47
C ILE A 843 38.75 9.62 20.88
N LYS A 844 37.57 9.91 20.35
CA LYS A 844 36.82 11.13 20.63
C LYS A 844 35.39 10.82 21.08
N LEU A 845 34.99 11.37 22.23
CA LEU A 845 33.60 11.23 22.69
C LEU A 845 32.65 12.18 21.93
N ILE A 846 31.49 11.67 21.54
CA ILE A 846 30.42 12.48 20.91
C ILE A 846 29.14 12.54 21.74
N ALA A 847 28.99 11.66 22.73
CA ALA A 847 27.91 11.67 23.71
C ALA A 847 28.45 11.44 25.13
N ASP A 848 27.62 11.74 26.13
CA ASP A 848 27.87 11.34 27.51
C ASP A 848 27.79 9.81 27.64
N ILE A 849 28.68 9.22 28.43
CA ILE A 849 28.80 7.77 28.61
C ILE A 849 28.44 7.42 30.05
N ASP A 850 27.45 6.54 30.26
CA ASP A 850 27.14 5.99 31.58
C ASP A 850 27.68 4.57 31.70
N LEU A 851 28.64 4.34 32.60
CA LEU A 851 29.20 3.01 32.88
C LEU A 851 28.31 2.17 33.81
N ASN A 852 27.17 2.74 34.24
CA ASN A 852 26.10 2.06 34.98
C ASN A 852 26.56 1.38 36.29
N ASN A 853 27.65 1.87 36.91
CA ASN A 853 28.31 1.23 38.07
C ASN A 853 28.71 -0.23 37.83
N GLU A 854 28.91 -0.64 36.59
CA GLU A 854 29.46 -1.95 36.25
C GLU A 854 30.97 -1.97 36.51
N GLU A 855 31.52 -3.15 36.82
CA GLU A 855 32.98 -3.28 36.99
C GLU A 855 33.71 -2.85 35.72
N TRP A 856 34.63 -1.90 35.88
CA TRP A 856 35.41 -1.34 34.80
C TRP A 856 36.79 -1.99 34.71
N THR A 857 37.12 -2.49 33.52
CA THR A 857 38.48 -2.88 33.16
C THR A 857 39.21 -1.64 32.63
N PRO A 858 40.31 -1.20 33.26
CA PRO A 858 41.05 -0.01 32.82
C PRO A 858 41.50 -0.09 31.36
N ILE A 859 41.49 1.06 30.66
CA ILE A 859 42.09 1.16 29.33
C ILE A 859 43.61 1.16 29.52
N GLY A 860 44.22 0.05 29.11
CA GLY A 860 45.63 -0.24 29.28
C GLY A 860 45.99 -0.79 30.66
N SER A 861 46.95 -1.72 30.68
CA SER A 861 47.34 -2.50 31.86
C SER A 861 48.85 -2.49 32.09
N PHE A 862 49.33 -3.14 33.17
CA PHE A 862 50.73 -3.11 33.58
C PHE A 862 51.72 -3.70 32.57
N ALA A 863 51.28 -4.67 31.75
CA ALA A 863 52.14 -5.26 30.72
C ALA A 863 52.61 -4.17 29.74
N GLN A 864 53.92 -4.03 29.53
CA GLN A 864 54.54 -3.00 28.69
C GLN A 864 54.02 -2.97 27.24
N GLU A 865 53.37 -4.05 26.77
CA GLU A 865 52.76 -4.13 25.44
C GLU A 865 51.28 -3.72 25.43
N HIS A 866 50.69 -3.42 26.58
CA HIS A 866 49.26 -3.14 26.79
C HIS A 866 48.99 -1.68 27.17
N GLY A 867 49.92 -0.75 26.98
CA GLY A 867 49.67 0.68 27.20
C GLY A 867 48.69 1.27 26.18
N PHE A 868 47.87 2.24 26.58
CA PHE A 868 47.09 3.02 25.61
C PHE A 868 48.02 3.94 24.80
N MET A 869 48.36 3.50 23.59
CA MET A 869 49.26 4.21 22.68
C MET A 869 48.57 5.22 21.75
N GLY A 870 47.32 5.57 22.04
CA GLY A 870 46.54 6.55 21.28
C GLY A 870 46.36 7.87 22.00
N ASN A 871 45.67 8.79 21.33
CA ASN A 871 45.18 10.04 21.87
C ASN A 871 43.72 9.90 22.33
N PHE A 872 43.30 10.64 23.35
CA PHE A 872 41.92 10.68 23.82
C PHE A 872 41.42 12.11 23.95
N ASP A 873 40.31 12.44 23.29
CA ASP A 873 39.61 13.72 23.38
C ASP A 873 38.20 13.49 23.93
N GLY A 874 38.01 13.82 25.21
CA GLY A 874 36.70 13.74 25.85
C GLY A 874 35.70 14.74 25.29
N ASN A 875 36.14 15.73 24.49
CA ASN A 875 35.28 16.67 23.76
C ASN A 875 34.22 17.37 24.65
N GLY A 876 34.53 17.54 25.95
CA GLY A 876 33.61 18.11 26.94
C GLY A 876 32.44 17.23 27.35
N LYS A 877 32.40 15.96 26.91
CA LYS A 877 31.41 14.95 27.32
C LYS A 877 31.77 14.33 28.66
N VAL A 878 30.77 13.75 29.33
CA VAL A 878 30.92 13.20 30.68
C VAL A 878 30.91 11.68 30.66
N ILE A 879 31.89 11.04 31.29
CA ILE A 879 31.85 9.61 31.65
C ILE A 879 31.35 9.49 33.09
N LYS A 880 30.25 8.76 33.30
CA LYS A 880 29.52 8.67 34.58
C LYS A 880 29.70 7.30 35.22
N ASN A 881 29.66 7.27 36.55
CA ASN A 881 29.47 6.07 37.37
C ASN A 881 30.58 5.02 37.20
N LEU A 882 31.84 5.46 37.22
CA LEU A 882 33.02 4.60 37.14
C LEU A 882 33.16 3.75 38.41
N LYS A 883 33.14 2.42 38.29
CA LYS A 883 33.37 1.48 39.39
C LYS A 883 34.54 0.55 39.10
N ILE A 884 35.51 0.48 40.01
CA ILE A 884 36.62 -0.47 39.95
C ILE A 884 36.79 -1.09 41.34
N SER A 885 36.42 -2.35 41.52
CA SER A 885 36.69 -3.11 42.75
C SER A 885 37.40 -4.44 42.50
N ASN A 886 37.48 -4.84 41.22
CA ASN A 886 38.21 -6.01 40.76
C ASN A 886 39.14 -5.63 39.61
N ILE A 887 40.43 -5.94 39.73
CA ILE A 887 41.43 -5.59 38.71
C ILE A 887 42.42 -6.73 38.52
N SER A 888 42.86 -6.93 37.27
CA SER A 888 43.91 -7.91 36.96
C SER A 888 45.24 -7.47 37.56
N LEU A 889 45.90 -8.41 38.23
CA LEU A 889 47.20 -8.21 38.85
C LEU A 889 48.32 -8.63 37.91
N ASP A 890 49.47 -7.97 38.01
CA ASP A 890 50.70 -8.37 37.34
C ASP A 890 51.46 -9.47 38.13
N ALA A 891 52.65 -9.85 37.64
CA ALA A 891 53.50 -10.85 38.27
C ALA A 891 54.06 -10.43 39.64
N ASP A 892 54.14 -9.12 39.90
CA ASP A 892 54.59 -8.52 41.15
C ASP A 892 53.42 -8.14 42.07
N ASN A 893 52.20 -8.61 41.74
CA ASN A 893 50.96 -8.37 42.48
C ASN A 893 50.54 -6.88 42.53
N TYR A 894 50.87 -6.12 41.48
CA TYR A 894 50.50 -4.72 41.27
C TYR A 894 49.43 -4.57 40.17
N ALA A 895 48.71 -3.45 40.24
CA ALA A 895 47.71 -3.07 39.25
C ALA A 895 47.57 -1.55 39.16
N TYR A 896 46.99 -1.07 38.05
CA TYR A 896 46.80 0.34 37.74
C TYR A 896 45.31 0.64 37.59
N ALA A 897 44.69 1.21 38.61
CA ALA A 897 43.26 1.44 38.70
C ALA A 897 42.87 2.88 38.31
N GLY A 898 42.18 3.01 37.20
CA GLY A 898 41.58 4.26 36.73
C GLY A 898 40.77 4.01 35.46
N LEU A 899 40.14 5.07 34.91
CA LEU A 899 39.56 4.97 33.58
C LEU A 899 40.62 4.46 32.58
N PHE A 900 41.83 5.02 32.67
CA PHE A 900 43.06 4.50 32.09
C PHE A 900 43.96 3.91 33.17
N GLY A 901 44.46 2.69 32.95
CA GLY A 901 45.48 2.09 33.79
C GLY A 901 46.86 2.63 33.42
N LEU A 902 47.29 2.35 32.19
CA LEU A 902 48.56 2.82 31.62
C LEU A 902 48.30 3.52 30.28
N THR A 903 48.82 4.74 30.14
CA THR A 903 48.88 5.45 28.86
C THR A 903 50.33 5.55 28.43
N GLU A 904 50.63 5.35 27.15
CA GLU A 904 52.01 5.20 26.68
C GLU A 904 52.25 5.92 25.35
N GLY A 905 52.90 7.09 25.42
CA GLY A 905 53.50 7.73 24.26
C GLY A 905 54.72 6.95 23.76
N VAL A 906 55.11 7.18 22.50
CA VAL A 906 56.24 6.47 21.87
C VAL A 906 57.56 6.89 22.51
N ASP A 907 57.74 8.18 22.74
CA ASP A 907 58.87 8.78 23.45
C ASP A 907 58.51 10.23 23.82
N ALA A 908 59.44 10.92 24.48
CA ALA A 908 59.28 12.32 24.90
C ALA A 908 59.22 13.37 23.77
N ASN A 909 59.25 12.97 22.51
CA ASN A 909 59.02 13.82 21.34
C ASN A 909 57.84 13.34 20.49
N ASN A 910 57.32 12.14 20.78
CA ASN A 910 56.21 11.48 20.09
C ASN A 910 55.17 11.06 21.13
N GLU A 911 54.55 12.08 21.71
CA GLU A 911 53.74 12.00 22.91
C GLU A 911 52.27 11.80 22.54
N ASN A 912 51.55 11.04 23.36
CA ASN A 912 50.09 10.98 23.27
C ASN A 912 49.47 12.13 24.05
N TYR A 913 48.20 12.43 23.79
CA TYR A 913 47.43 13.36 24.63
C TYR A 913 46.14 12.75 25.18
N ILE A 914 45.77 13.18 26.37
CA ILE A 914 44.42 13.00 26.94
C ILE A 914 43.90 14.38 27.31
N LYS A 915 42.79 14.79 26.68
CA LYS A 915 42.23 16.13 26.88
C LYS A 915 40.73 16.18 26.98
N ASN A 916 40.21 17.29 27.52
CA ASN A 916 38.78 17.63 27.55
C ASN A 916 37.90 16.55 28.19
N LEU A 917 38.41 15.88 29.21
CA LEU A 917 37.79 14.71 29.83
C LEU A 917 37.08 15.10 31.13
N VAL A 918 35.80 14.76 31.24
CA VAL A 918 35.03 14.91 32.48
C VAL A 918 34.61 13.55 32.99
N ILE A 919 34.92 13.24 34.25
CA ILE A 919 34.50 12.01 34.94
C ILE A 919 33.61 12.39 36.12
N GLU A 920 32.40 11.83 36.18
CA GLU A 920 31.41 12.11 37.21
C GLU A 920 31.04 10.83 37.98
N ASN A 921 31.04 10.90 39.31
CA ASN A 921 30.75 9.78 40.21
C ASN A 921 31.74 8.61 40.06
N VAL A 922 32.68 8.52 41.01
CA VAL A 922 33.79 7.57 40.98
C VAL A 922 33.78 6.71 42.23
N ASN A 923 33.89 5.40 42.06
CA ASN A 923 34.05 4.42 43.13
C ASN A 923 35.17 3.44 42.78
N ILE A 924 36.39 3.73 43.25
CA ILE A 924 37.56 2.89 43.07
C ILE A 924 37.95 2.32 44.43
N SER A 925 38.07 1.00 44.53
CA SER A 925 38.45 0.29 45.75
C SER A 925 39.40 -0.86 45.42
N THR A 926 40.67 -0.53 45.29
CA THR A 926 41.76 -1.43 44.89
C THR A 926 42.95 -1.26 45.85
N GLU A 927 42.72 -1.54 47.14
CA GLU A 927 43.73 -1.39 48.20
C GLU A 927 45.05 -2.09 47.82
N GLY A 928 46.18 -1.40 48.01
CA GLY A 928 47.52 -1.91 47.64
C GLY A 928 47.98 -1.58 46.22
N HIS A 929 47.13 -1.01 45.36
CA HIS A 929 47.44 -0.71 43.95
C HIS A 929 47.51 0.79 43.64
N ILE A 930 48.07 1.16 42.48
CA ILE A 930 48.11 2.58 42.07
C ILE A 930 46.73 2.98 41.58
N ALA A 931 46.16 4.06 42.12
CA ALA A 931 44.77 4.41 41.85
C ALA A 931 44.53 5.91 41.62
N ALA A 932 43.80 6.23 40.54
CA ALA A 932 43.25 7.56 40.30
C ALA A 932 42.03 7.49 39.37
N ALA A 933 41.13 8.47 39.42
CA ALA A 933 39.90 8.41 38.60
C ALA A 933 40.20 8.42 37.09
N ALA A 934 41.10 9.30 36.62
CA ALA A 934 41.38 9.44 35.20
C ALA A 934 42.49 8.50 34.75
N ILE A 935 43.71 8.66 35.27
CA ILE A 935 44.88 7.91 34.80
C ILE A 935 45.74 7.46 35.98
N ALA A 936 45.91 6.14 36.14
CA ALA A 936 46.77 5.61 37.19
C ALA A 936 48.27 5.81 36.88
N TYR A 937 48.72 5.53 35.65
CA TYR A 937 50.10 5.75 35.26
C TYR A 937 50.22 6.40 33.87
N PRO A 938 50.41 7.73 33.80
CA PRO A 938 50.67 8.41 32.54
C PRO A 938 52.15 8.33 32.15
N TYR A 939 52.45 7.59 31.08
CA TYR A 939 53.79 7.41 30.52
C TYR A 939 53.91 8.12 29.16
N TYR A 940 54.82 9.09 29.06
CA TYR A 940 54.99 9.95 27.87
C TYR A 940 53.68 10.54 27.30
N THR A 941 52.80 11.01 28.20
CA THR A 941 51.47 11.53 27.85
C THR A 941 51.32 12.99 28.29
N ASN A 942 50.72 13.81 27.43
CA ASN A 942 50.23 15.16 27.71
C ASN A 942 48.80 15.12 28.22
N ILE A 943 48.51 15.85 29.29
CA ILE A 943 47.20 15.83 29.94
C ILE A 943 46.71 17.27 30.09
N GLU A 944 45.54 17.57 29.54
CA GLU A 944 44.99 18.92 29.55
C GLU A 944 43.48 18.92 29.80
N ASN A 945 42.98 19.84 30.62
CA ASN A 945 41.54 20.05 30.80
C ASN A 945 40.78 18.77 31.23
N VAL A 946 41.19 18.23 32.39
CA VAL A 946 40.59 17.03 32.99
C VAL A 946 39.90 17.40 34.30
N LEU A 947 38.60 17.07 34.40
CA LEU A 947 37.77 17.34 35.58
C LEU A 947 37.16 16.07 36.14
N VAL A 948 37.39 15.80 37.43
CA VAL A 948 36.67 14.78 38.19
C VAL A 948 35.66 15.48 39.10
N LYS A 949 34.39 15.06 39.10
CA LYS A 949 33.34 15.72 39.88
C LYS A 949 32.30 14.74 40.45
N GLY A 950 31.42 15.26 41.31
CA GLY A 950 30.32 14.49 41.91
C GLY A 950 30.79 13.69 43.12
N ASN A 951 30.22 12.50 43.33
CA ASN A 951 30.55 11.65 44.48
C ASN A 951 31.83 10.85 44.19
N VAL A 952 32.93 11.12 44.90
CA VAL A 952 34.23 10.49 44.64
C VAL A 952 34.68 9.68 45.85
N THR A 953 34.83 8.37 45.67
CA THR A 953 35.46 7.47 46.64
C THR A 953 36.59 6.72 45.96
N ILE A 954 37.82 6.93 46.39
CA ILE A 954 39.01 6.24 45.85
C ILE A 954 39.79 5.66 47.01
N LYS A 955 39.95 4.35 47.04
CA LYS A 955 40.81 3.60 47.95
C LYS A 955 41.87 2.86 47.16
N GLY A 956 43.12 3.27 47.30
CA GLY A 956 44.26 2.69 46.61
C GLY A 956 45.37 2.25 47.58
N GLY A 957 46.56 2.09 47.04
CA GLY A 957 47.77 1.71 47.75
C GLY A 957 48.78 2.86 47.83
N ASN A 958 50.03 2.58 47.46
CA ASN A 958 51.16 3.49 47.66
C ASN A 958 50.99 4.84 46.95
N TYR A 959 50.41 4.86 45.76
CA TYR A 959 50.24 6.07 44.94
C TYR A 959 48.77 6.24 44.62
N THR A 960 48.10 7.15 45.33
CA THR A 960 46.65 7.32 45.21
C THR A 960 46.27 8.80 45.06
N SER A 961 45.34 9.12 44.17
CA SER A 961 44.90 10.50 43.99
C SER A 961 43.52 10.63 43.37
N GLY A 962 42.99 11.85 43.32
CA GLY A 962 41.70 12.14 42.69
C GLY A 962 41.71 12.00 41.18
N VAL A 963 42.79 12.40 40.49
CA VAL A 963 42.80 12.51 39.02
C VAL A 963 43.94 11.72 38.37
N LEU A 964 45.19 11.99 38.75
CA LEU A 964 46.38 11.37 38.15
C LEU A 964 47.31 10.76 39.21
N ALA A 965 47.59 9.47 39.18
CA ALA A 965 48.50 8.90 40.18
C ALA A 965 49.99 9.06 39.82
N TYR A 966 50.66 8.03 39.33
CA TYR A 966 52.12 7.96 39.32
C TYR A 966 52.74 8.70 38.11
N THR A 967 52.94 10.03 38.18
CA THR A 967 53.24 10.86 36.99
C THR A 967 54.73 11.03 36.64
N ARG A 968 55.62 10.13 37.09
CA ARG A 968 57.08 10.29 36.94
C ARG A 968 57.60 10.40 35.50
N ARG A 969 56.79 9.96 34.54
CA ARG A 969 57.07 9.94 33.09
C ARG A 969 56.03 10.72 32.29
N CYS A 970 55.16 11.47 32.96
CA CYS A 970 54.23 12.40 32.32
C CYS A 970 55.01 13.56 31.71
N VAL A 971 54.56 14.04 30.54
CA VAL A 971 55.23 15.14 29.85
C VAL A 971 54.67 16.47 30.31
N ASN A 972 53.37 16.70 30.22
CA ASN A 972 52.74 17.94 30.67
C ASN A 972 51.39 17.61 31.32
N ALA A 973 51.04 18.37 32.36
CA ALA A 973 49.76 18.28 33.03
C ALA A 973 49.25 19.69 33.33
N LYS A 974 48.15 20.08 32.69
CA LYS A 974 47.60 21.44 32.78
C LYS A 974 46.08 21.43 32.92
N ASP A 975 45.55 22.37 33.71
CA ASP A 975 44.10 22.55 33.91
C ASP A 975 43.43 21.26 34.40
N ILE A 976 43.91 20.74 35.53
CA ILE A 976 43.44 19.47 36.11
C ILE A 976 42.77 19.73 37.45
N ALA A 977 41.52 19.30 37.58
CA ALA A 977 40.72 19.61 38.75
C ALA A 977 39.92 18.42 39.27
N ILE A 978 39.67 18.45 40.58
CA ILE A 978 38.65 17.65 41.24
C ILE A 978 37.69 18.57 42.02
N ALA A 979 36.41 18.44 41.74
CA ALA A 979 35.31 19.18 42.37
C ALA A 979 34.27 18.21 42.92
N ALA A 980 34.57 17.65 44.09
CA ALA A 980 33.78 16.58 44.68
C ALA A 980 32.68 17.10 45.61
N ASN A 981 31.64 16.29 45.78
CA ASN A 981 30.57 16.54 46.73
C ASN A 981 31.00 16.22 48.17
N GLU A 982 30.34 16.84 49.15
CA GLU A 982 30.53 16.51 50.56
C GLU A 982 30.39 15.00 50.83
N GLY A 983 31.29 14.46 51.65
CA GLY A 983 31.39 13.02 51.92
C GLY A 983 32.33 12.25 50.99
N SER A 984 32.84 12.88 49.93
CA SER A 984 33.85 12.28 49.05
C SER A 984 35.21 12.10 49.74
N SER A 985 35.91 11.01 49.43
CA SER A 985 37.19 10.69 50.05
C SER A 985 38.20 10.01 49.13
N ILE A 986 39.47 10.32 49.33
CA ILE A 986 40.62 9.65 48.71
C ILE A 986 41.46 9.06 49.84
N GLU A 987 41.77 7.77 49.78
CA GLU A 987 42.48 7.02 50.81
C GLU A 987 43.58 6.15 50.19
N GLY A 988 44.80 6.24 50.70
CA GLY A 988 45.95 5.45 50.25
C GLY A 988 47.01 5.31 51.33
N ASP A 989 48.20 4.79 50.97
CA ASP A 989 49.27 4.52 51.94
C ASP A 989 50.38 5.58 51.93
N GLN A 990 51.14 5.72 50.84
CA GLN A 990 52.40 6.47 50.85
C GLN A 990 52.30 7.90 50.32
N THR A 991 51.93 8.09 49.07
CA THR A 991 51.79 9.42 48.45
C THR A 991 50.35 9.61 48.02
N ILE A 992 49.68 10.56 48.69
CA ILE A 992 48.27 10.83 48.46
C ILE A 992 48.08 12.31 48.16
N GLY A 993 47.47 12.60 47.01
CA GLY A 993 47.14 13.96 46.62
C GLY A 993 45.70 14.09 46.19
N GLY A 994 45.12 15.27 46.41
CA GLY A 994 43.76 15.55 45.94
C GLY A 994 43.66 15.48 44.42
N VAL A 995 44.68 15.97 43.70
CA VAL A 995 44.71 15.95 42.22
C VAL A 995 45.70 14.91 41.70
N ILE A 996 46.94 14.97 42.18
CA ILE A 996 48.06 14.17 41.67
C ILE A 996 48.77 13.46 42.82
N SER A 997 49.16 12.18 42.72
CA SER A 997 49.83 11.52 43.86
C SER A 997 51.29 11.96 44.05
N ASP A 998 52.05 12.05 42.96
CA ASP A 998 53.49 12.28 42.98
C ASP A 998 53.95 13.13 41.78
N ILE A 999 54.48 14.33 42.02
CA ILE A 999 55.09 15.19 41.00
C ILE A 999 56.62 15.07 41.10
N GLN A 1000 57.16 14.01 40.50
CA GLN A 1000 58.60 13.68 40.47
C GLN A 1000 59.15 13.55 39.04
N MET A 1001 60.47 13.72 38.85
CA MET A 1001 61.15 13.42 37.58
C MET A 1001 61.77 12.03 37.57
N ASN A 1002 61.68 11.35 36.44
CA ASN A 1002 62.66 10.35 36.04
C ASN A 1002 63.07 10.58 34.56
N GLY A 1003 64.34 10.91 34.30
CA GLY A 1003 64.89 10.94 32.92
C GLY A 1003 65.10 12.30 32.23
N GLY A 1004 65.16 13.44 32.93
CA GLY A 1004 65.62 14.71 32.36
C GLY A 1004 64.60 15.55 31.55
N LEU A 1005 63.31 15.20 31.60
CA LEU A 1005 62.22 15.90 30.90
C LEU A 1005 61.70 17.14 31.64
N LYS A 1006 61.69 18.31 30.99
CA LYS A 1006 61.09 19.54 31.55
C LYS A 1006 59.57 19.51 31.39
N ALA A 1007 58.88 18.99 32.41
CA ALA A 1007 57.42 18.92 32.40
C ALA A 1007 56.76 20.20 32.92
N ASN A 1008 55.72 20.70 32.25
CA ASN A 1008 54.94 21.85 32.72
C ASN A 1008 53.72 21.38 33.53
N TYR A 1009 53.71 21.70 34.82
CA TYR A 1009 52.59 21.45 35.73
C TYR A 1009 51.91 22.78 36.07
N SER A 1010 50.63 22.95 35.72
CA SER A 1010 49.93 24.21 35.99
C SER A 1010 48.42 24.07 36.17
N ASN A 1011 47.85 25.01 36.93
CA ASN A 1011 46.41 25.18 37.17
C ASN A 1011 45.75 23.92 37.73
N PHE A 1012 46.17 23.51 38.93
CA PHE A 1012 45.55 22.40 39.65
C PHE A 1012 44.55 22.88 40.69
N ALA A 1013 43.42 22.18 40.80
CA ALA A 1013 42.39 22.52 41.78
C ALA A 1013 41.81 21.28 42.47
N ALA A 1014 41.72 21.31 43.80
CA ALA A 1014 41.04 20.28 44.58
C ALA A 1014 39.98 20.90 45.47
N SER A 1015 38.77 20.32 45.46
CA SER A 1015 37.71 20.79 46.36
C SER A 1015 36.72 19.71 46.79
N GLY A 1016 36.18 19.89 48.01
CA GLY A 1016 35.11 19.07 48.56
C GLY A 1016 35.52 17.64 48.96
N LEU A 1017 36.76 17.45 49.42
CA LEU A 1017 37.34 16.12 49.64
C LEU A 1017 37.85 15.92 51.07
N THR A 1018 37.78 14.68 51.54
CA THR A 1018 38.64 14.20 52.63
C THR A 1018 39.77 13.35 52.05
N ILE A 1019 41.02 13.75 52.26
CA ILE A 1019 42.20 13.05 51.76
C ILE A 1019 42.89 12.38 52.94
N LYS A 1020 43.07 11.06 52.89
CA LYS A 1020 43.60 10.23 53.96
C LYS A 1020 44.81 9.45 53.50
N GLY A 1021 45.86 9.40 54.30
CA GLY A 1021 46.98 8.51 54.04
C GLY A 1021 47.99 8.40 55.18
N ASN A 1022 48.91 7.45 55.07
CA ASN A 1022 49.82 7.14 56.18
C ASN A 1022 51.10 7.97 56.17
N LYS A 1023 51.64 8.33 55.00
CA LYS A 1023 52.93 9.04 54.88
C LYS A 1023 52.79 10.49 54.38
N CYS A 1024 52.77 10.73 53.07
CA CYS A 1024 52.83 12.06 52.46
C CYS A 1024 51.45 12.43 51.88
N VAL A 1025 50.73 13.34 52.53
CA VAL A 1025 49.35 13.70 52.14
C VAL A 1025 49.23 15.21 51.87
N GLY A 1026 48.83 15.60 50.66
CA GLY A 1026 48.61 17.01 50.34
C GLY A 1026 47.33 17.30 49.57
N GLY A 1027 46.86 18.54 49.67
CA GLY A 1027 45.61 18.96 49.02
C GLY A 1027 45.67 18.90 47.50
N ILE A 1028 46.83 19.16 46.90
CA ILE A 1028 47.08 18.94 45.46
C ILE A 1028 47.89 17.67 45.23
N SER A 1029 49.07 17.57 45.87
CA SER A 1029 50.01 16.47 45.68
C SER A 1029 50.49 15.85 46.98
N GLY A 1030 50.80 14.55 46.98
CA GLY A 1030 51.48 13.91 48.10
C GLY A 1030 52.92 14.37 48.21
N ILE A 1031 53.64 14.40 47.07
CA ILE A 1031 55.03 14.85 46.98
C ILE A 1031 55.20 15.78 45.77
N ILE A 1032 56.06 16.80 45.91
CA ILE A 1032 56.54 17.64 44.81
C ILE A 1032 58.07 17.72 44.88
N SER A 1033 58.76 17.46 43.76
CA SER A 1033 60.22 17.49 43.69
C SER A 1033 60.78 18.25 42.47
N GLN A 1034 60.02 19.16 41.84
CA GLN A 1034 60.40 19.85 40.58
C GLN A 1034 60.26 21.38 40.61
N GLN A 1035 61.15 22.11 39.91
CA GLN A 1035 61.40 23.57 40.02
C GLN A 1035 60.19 24.53 40.00
N ALA A 1036 59.04 24.22 39.37
CA ALA A 1036 57.87 25.12 39.41
C ALA A 1036 56.49 24.41 39.19
N LEU A 1037 55.56 24.57 40.15
CA LEU A 1037 54.12 24.37 39.96
C LEU A 1037 53.45 25.75 39.88
N ASN A 1038 52.79 26.05 38.76
CA ASN A 1038 52.14 27.35 38.57
C ASN A 1038 50.61 27.25 38.67
N GLY A 1039 50.03 27.79 39.74
CA GLY A 1039 48.60 27.78 39.98
C GLY A 1039 48.14 26.50 40.68
N ALA A 1040 47.78 26.63 41.95
CA ALA A 1040 47.32 25.53 42.80
C ALA A 1040 46.21 26.04 43.73
N THR A 1041 45.02 25.48 43.63
CA THR A 1041 43.83 25.91 44.40
C THR A 1041 43.27 24.78 45.25
N VAL A 1042 43.16 24.98 46.56
CA VAL A 1042 42.59 23.95 47.46
C VAL A 1042 41.44 24.54 48.27
N LYS A 1043 40.22 24.03 48.09
CA LYS A 1043 39.02 24.59 48.72
C LYS A 1043 38.15 23.55 49.40
N ASN A 1044 37.79 23.75 50.67
CA ASN A 1044 36.92 22.84 51.42
C ASN A 1044 37.49 21.41 51.44
N VAL A 1045 38.76 21.26 51.84
CA VAL A 1045 39.47 19.98 51.85
C VAL A 1045 39.90 19.63 53.28
N THR A 1046 39.63 18.41 53.71
CA THR A 1046 40.13 17.86 54.98
C THR A 1046 41.30 16.93 54.70
N ILE A 1047 42.45 17.16 55.33
CA ILE A 1047 43.65 16.34 55.21
C ILE A 1047 43.83 15.55 56.50
N VAL A 1048 43.89 14.23 56.38
CA VAL A 1048 44.15 13.28 57.47
C VAL A 1048 45.42 12.53 57.14
N CYS A 1049 46.42 12.65 58.00
CA CYS A 1049 47.67 11.93 57.86
C CYS A 1049 48.10 11.35 59.19
N ASP A 1050 48.46 10.07 59.21
CA ASP A 1050 48.94 9.39 60.41
C ASP A 1050 50.38 9.80 60.78
N ASP A 1051 51.16 10.25 59.79
CA ASP A 1051 52.47 10.87 59.95
C ASP A 1051 52.37 12.42 59.96
N ALA A 1052 53.47 13.11 60.25
CA ALA A 1052 53.56 14.57 60.23
C ALA A 1052 53.70 15.17 58.81
N ARG A 1053 53.85 14.34 57.77
CA ARG A 1053 54.09 14.77 56.37
C ARG A 1053 52.77 15.11 55.66
N ARG A 1054 52.19 16.23 56.08
CA ARG A 1054 50.94 16.78 55.55
C ARG A 1054 51.07 18.26 55.22
N GLY A 1055 50.42 18.73 54.15
CA GLY A 1055 50.45 20.14 53.78
C GLY A 1055 49.28 20.54 52.88
N ILE A 1056 48.97 21.83 52.85
CA ILE A 1056 47.83 22.37 52.09
C ILE A 1056 47.97 22.07 50.61
N ILE A 1057 49.15 22.30 50.01
CA ILE A 1057 49.40 21.99 48.59
C ILE A 1057 50.13 20.65 48.44
N SER A 1058 51.25 20.45 49.15
CA SER A 1058 52.05 19.22 49.10
C SER A 1058 52.26 18.60 50.47
N GLY A 1059 52.22 17.26 50.58
CA GLY A 1059 52.45 16.52 51.83
C GLY A 1059 53.92 16.40 52.25
N ALA A 1060 54.83 16.29 51.28
CA ALA A 1060 56.27 16.38 51.50
C ALA A 1060 56.96 17.11 50.34
N ASP A 1061 58.16 17.58 50.65
CA ASP A 1061 59.03 18.33 49.77
C ASP A 1061 60.27 17.49 49.42
N GLY A 1062 60.50 17.27 48.12
CA GLY A 1062 61.62 16.49 47.60
C GLY A 1062 62.82 17.30 47.10
N GLY A 1063 62.91 18.63 47.33
CA GLY A 1063 64.08 19.44 46.95
C GLY A 1063 63.76 20.86 46.42
N ASN A 1064 64.55 21.38 45.46
CA ASN A 1064 64.37 22.75 44.92
C ASN A 1064 63.13 22.89 44.00
N TYR A 1065 61.96 23.27 44.54
CA TYR A 1065 60.74 23.65 43.78
C TYR A 1065 60.20 25.03 44.18
N THR A 1066 59.36 25.59 43.31
CA THR A 1066 58.64 26.85 43.52
C THR A 1066 57.16 26.61 43.29
N ILE A 1067 56.28 27.06 44.19
CA ILE A 1067 54.84 27.12 43.92
C ILE A 1067 54.49 28.58 43.68
N THR A 1068 54.02 28.91 42.48
CA THR A 1068 53.56 30.27 42.14
C THR A 1068 52.04 30.32 42.11
N ASN A 1069 51.46 31.40 42.62
CA ASN A 1069 50.02 31.63 42.67
C ASN A 1069 49.20 30.53 43.40
N PRO A 1070 49.59 30.08 44.61
CA PRO A 1070 48.74 29.20 45.39
C PRO A 1070 47.53 29.97 45.96
N SER A 1071 46.39 29.29 46.06
CA SER A 1071 45.15 29.78 46.69
C SER A 1071 44.55 28.66 47.53
N TYR A 1072 44.05 28.99 48.72
CA TYR A 1072 43.38 28.00 49.56
C TYR A 1072 42.27 28.61 50.43
N GLU A 1073 41.22 27.84 50.69
CA GLU A 1073 40.05 28.24 51.47
C GLU A 1073 39.50 27.04 52.23
N ASN A 1074 39.21 27.18 53.53
CA ASN A 1074 38.61 26.13 54.36
C ASN A 1074 39.34 24.77 54.28
N VAL A 1075 40.66 24.78 54.46
CA VAL A 1075 41.48 23.57 54.55
C VAL A 1075 41.68 23.21 56.01
N THR A 1076 41.39 21.97 56.39
CA THR A 1076 41.52 21.49 57.78
C THR A 1076 42.46 20.29 57.87
N GLY A 1077 43.25 20.21 58.94
CA GLY A 1077 44.18 19.10 59.18
C GLY A 1077 45.60 19.30 58.63
N ALA A 1078 45.89 20.43 58.00
CA ALA A 1078 47.24 20.88 57.65
C ALA A 1078 47.36 22.41 57.83
N ASP A 1079 48.45 22.86 58.45
CA ASP A 1079 48.64 24.29 58.79
C ASP A 1079 49.72 24.98 57.94
N THR A 1080 50.47 24.20 57.17
CA THR A 1080 51.56 24.70 56.31
C THR A 1080 51.17 24.62 54.85
N LEU A 1081 51.59 25.63 54.07
CA LEU A 1081 51.37 25.65 52.62
C LEU A 1081 51.99 24.42 51.94
N VAL A 1082 53.14 23.97 52.46
CA VAL A 1082 53.84 22.73 52.08
C VAL A 1082 54.22 21.96 53.35
N GLY A 1083 54.12 20.62 53.32
CA GLY A 1083 54.41 19.73 54.43
C GLY A 1083 55.90 19.58 54.76
N ALA A 1084 56.22 18.72 55.73
CA ALA A 1084 57.58 18.55 56.26
C ALA A 1084 58.59 18.04 55.20
N GLU A 1085 59.82 18.58 55.22
CA GLU A 1085 60.94 18.18 54.34
C GLU A 1085 61.35 16.72 54.60
N TYR A 1086 61.71 16.01 53.52
CA TYR A 1086 62.06 14.58 53.50
C TYR A 1086 63.53 14.30 53.82
#